data_AF-A0A7C5AQM1-F1
#
_entry.id   AF-A0A7C5AQM1-F1
#
_cell.length_a   1.000
_cell.length_b   1.000
_cell.length_c   1.000
_cell.angle_alpha   90.00
_cell.angle_beta   90.00
_cell.angle_gamma   90.00
#
_symmetry.space_group_name_H-M   'P 1'
#
loop_
_entity.id
_entity.type
_entity.pdbx_description
1 polymer ?
#
loop_
_entity_poly.entity_id
_entity_poly.type
_entity_poly.pdbx_seq_one_letter_code
_entity_poly.pdbx_strand_id
1 'polypeptide(L)'
;MAVRDEVLQAFEPEHSPVRRWRQIRAGLVDILTNVPLLLGTAMVLALILVALYAPVLSPHNPFEKLLMLREGGKWVGSPPYPPSDRFPLGSDADGRDILSLLLYGARQTLVIAATVVAARLTLGCTIGALAGWYPGSRFDRLAMAAADFSAAFPPLLLGAILVFLFDIRKGMLTFALALCFVGWGEVAQYIRSEFLVVRRQPYIEGARTIGLSEVSVIMRHAVPNVVTSLIVIAALEMSAVLLLLGELGFVGIFVGGGRLFGRDVDMGLDRPTTFFDVPEWGGMLAGSWRYVDSWYWIPLYPAAAFAFAILGFNLFGEGLRRLVEKGRIPVSAIYSRRTLAVIAAIVLSTMAVMNNVGPQAELARLAARFDEQRALAHIEVLASDAMRGRASGSPEDRLAAEYIARQFADLGLLPAGDNGTYFQTFAISYTRLLETPIFEWVDDQGHVLESFVHRQDFREMVSSGLGSGSVENAGVVFVLGGISYHEGDKIAGISPSRDDFRGVDVRGKVVLLVPDSTFLLSRPVQEIRERGGLGVLIPASIGAQMGMKGSYIVDRPGEPTIPGLVIRRDLADRILASHGVTIREIVRRSEELRAQGKTPSLAFDTGVRVRMRVSLLPWETRTTQNVLGYLPGSDPNYAWQTVIIGGHYDHIAPDPNGRIFAGAHDNASGVAVTLEVARLLQETGFRPKQTVLFAAWGAEELGLLGSKYYVTHPAFPPKNTIAVLNLDSVGRGNRRQLAISKSEKAYSLYYLVENAAHRMGVGTIPESYGGSDQDSFLSYSVPAVLLLEPGEIKAIHTTEDTIAAIEPHILDEVGMTAAFALMDLTDGR
;
A
#
# COMPACT_ATOMS: atom_id res chain seq x y z
N MET A 1 -14.97 33.24 -70.87
CA MET A 1 -13.79 33.52 -70.03
C MET A 1 -13.45 32.35 -69.10
N ALA A 2 -14.40 31.76 -68.36
CA ALA A 2 -14.17 30.61 -67.47
C ALA A 2 -13.50 29.38 -68.14
N VAL A 3 -13.89 29.02 -69.36
CA VAL A 3 -13.30 27.87 -70.10
C VAL A 3 -11.84 28.13 -70.52
N ARG A 4 -11.44 29.40 -70.70
CA ARG A 4 -10.07 29.77 -71.08
C ARG A 4 -9.11 29.67 -69.89
N ASP A 5 -9.61 29.93 -68.68
CA ASP A 5 -8.84 29.80 -67.44
C ASP A 5 -8.61 28.34 -67.05
N GLU A 6 -9.57 27.44 -67.29
CA GLU A 6 -9.39 25.99 -67.06
C GLU A 6 -8.37 25.37 -68.01
N VAL A 7 -8.36 25.76 -69.29
CA VAL A 7 -7.39 25.27 -70.27
C VAL A 7 -5.98 25.79 -69.99
N LEU A 8 -5.82 27.04 -69.54
CA LEU A 8 -4.52 27.59 -69.15
C LEU A 8 -3.97 26.95 -67.86
N GLN A 9 -4.85 26.50 -66.96
CA GLN A 9 -4.46 25.79 -65.73
C GLN A 9 -3.87 24.40 -65.99
N ALA A 10 -4.27 23.73 -67.08
CA ALA A 10 -3.75 22.41 -67.44
C ALA A 10 -2.28 22.44 -67.90
N PHE A 11 -1.76 23.61 -68.31
CA PHE A 11 -0.40 23.80 -68.82
C PHE A 11 0.57 24.48 -67.84
N GLU A 12 0.17 24.74 -66.58
CA GLU A 12 1.08 25.32 -65.58
C GLU A 12 2.08 24.26 -65.06
N PRO A 13 3.40 24.52 -65.13
CA PRO A 13 4.43 23.58 -64.67
C PRO A 13 4.26 23.25 -63.18
N GLU A 14 4.53 22.00 -62.82
CA GLU A 14 4.29 21.39 -61.49
C GLU A 14 4.99 22.13 -60.32
N HIS A 15 5.97 23.00 -60.62
CA HIS A 15 6.74 23.78 -59.66
C HIS A 15 6.45 25.30 -59.67
N SER A 16 5.36 25.76 -60.30
CA SER A 16 4.99 27.18 -60.29
C SER A 16 4.68 27.68 -58.85
N PRO A 17 5.31 28.78 -58.38
CA PRO A 17 5.01 29.38 -57.07
C PRO A 17 3.53 29.74 -56.92
N VAL A 18 2.89 30.16 -58.01
CA VAL A 18 1.48 30.58 -58.07
C VAL A 18 0.53 29.40 -57.83
N ARG A 19 0.83 28.24 -58.41
CA ARG A 19 0.05 27.00 -58.21
C ARG A 19 0.17 26.49 -56.77
N ARG A 20 1.37 26.57 -56.18
CA ARG A 20 1.63 26.23 -54.77
C ARG A 20 0.89 27.16 -53.81
N TRP A 21 0.91 28.47 -54.04
CA TRP A 21 0.16 29.45 -53.25
C TRP A 21 -1.37 29.25 -53.37
N ARG A 22 -1.89 28.93 -54.55
CA ARG A 22 -3.31 28.60 -54.74
C ARG A 22 -3.72 27.32 -54.00
N GLN A 23 -2.88 26.28 -54.02
CA GLN A 23 -3.12 25.05 -53.25
C GLN A 23 -3.11 25.29 -51.74
N ILE A 24 -2.17 26.09 -51.23
CA ILE A 24 -2.12 26.48 -49.81
C ILE A 24 -3.35 27.30 -49.43
N ARG A 25 -3.73 28.29 -50.24
CA ARG A 25 -4.92 29.13 -49.98
C ARG A 25 -6.21 28.29 -49.99
N ALA A 26 -6.36 27.38 -50.95
CA ALA A 26 -7.49 26.47 -51.00
C ALA A 26 -7.52 25.56 -49.76
N GLY A 27 -6.38 25.01 -49.34
CA GLY A 27 -6.26 24.24 -48.10
C GLY A 27 -6.68 25.02 -46.85
N LEU A 28 -6.24 26.28 -46.73
CA LEU A 28 -6.63 27.16 -45.61
C LEU A 28 -8.13 27.48 -45.61
N VAL A 29 -8.72 27.75 -46.77
CA VAL A 29 -10.18 27.98 -46.89
C VAL A 29 -10.95 26.74 -46.46
N ASP A 30 -10.51 25.55 -46.87
CA ASP A 30 -11.16 24.30 -46.47
C ASP A 30 -11.06 24.02 -44.97
N ILE A 31 -9.92 24.35 -44.33
CA ILE A 31 -9.76 24.26 -42.88
C ILE A 31 -10.69 25.25 -42.18
N LEU A 32 -10.70 26.51 -42.63
CA LEU A 32 -11.48 27.58 -42.02
C LEU A 32 -13.01 27.43 -42.23
N THR A 33 -13.42 26.71 -43.27
CA THR A 33 -14.84 26.41 -43.53
C THR A 33 -15.30 25.09 -42.89
N ASN A 34 -14.36 24.31 -42.32
CA ASN A 34 -14.66 23.05 -41.66
C ASN A 34 -14.98 23.29 -40.17
N VAL A 35 -16.22 23.68 -39.90
CA VAL A 35 -16.72 23.96 -38.54
C VAL A 35 -16.47 22.80 -37.55
N PRO A 36 -16.75 21.53 -37.89
CA PRO A 36 -16.41 20.40 -37.01
C PRO A 36 -14.93 20.35 -36.64
N LEU A 37 -14.03 20.55 -37.61
CA LEU A 37 -12.59 20.53 -37.36
C LEU A 37 -12.16 21.67 -36.44
N LEU A 38 -12.63 22.89 -36.67
CA LEU A 38 -12.26 24.05 -35.85
C LEU A 38 -12.72 23.89 -34.40
N LEU A 39 -13.99 23.54 -34.21
CA LEU A 39 -14.57 23.34 -32.88
C LEU A 39 -13.92 22.15 -32.17
N GLY A 40 -13.81 21.01 -32.84
CA GLY A 40 -13.18 19.82 -32.29
C GLY A 40 -11.72 20.06 -31.90
N THR A 41 -10.94 20.72 -32.77
CA THR A 41 -9.54 21.06 -32.47
C THR A 41 -9.44 22.00 -31.26
N ALA A 42 -10.30 23.02 -31.16
CA ALA A 42 -10.30 23.92 -30.02
C ALA A 42 -10.63 23.20 -28.71
N MET A 43 -11.62 22.30 -28.71
CA MET A 43 -12.00 21.50 -27.54
C MET A 43 -10.90 20.53 -27.11
N VAL A 44 -10.29 19.80 -28.06
CA VAL A 44 -9.19 18.87 -27.79
C VAL A 44 -7.96 19.62 -27.25
N LEU A 45 -7.63 20.78 -27.82
CA LEU A 45 -6.53 21.61 -27.30
C LEU A 45 -6.82 22.11 -25.88
N ALA A 46 -8.04 22.54 -25.59
CA ALA A 46 -8.43 22.93 -24.24
C ALA A 46 -8.26 21.78 -23.23
N LEU A 47 -8.67 20.56 -23.60
CA LEU A 47 -8.50 19.36 -22.77
C LEU A 47 -7.02 19.02 -22.52
N ILE A 48 -6.18 19.09 -23.56
CA ILE A 48 -4.74 18.86 -23.43
C ILE A 48 -4.11 19.92 -22.52
N LEU A 49 -4.48 21.19 -22.68
CA LEU A 49 -3.98 22.27 -21.82
C LEU A 49 -4.40 22.07 -20.36
N VAL A 50 -5.67 21.72 -20.12
CA VAL A 50 -6.15 21.38 -18.77
C VAL A 50 -5.36 20.21 -18.19
N ALA A 51 -5.16 19.12 -18.95
CA ALA A 51 -4.41 17.96 -18.47
C ALA A 51 -2.93 18.26 -18.17
N LEU A 52 -2.29 19.10 -18.96
CA LEU A 52 -0.88 19.48 -18.77
C LEU A 52 -0.69 20.45 -17.59
N TYR A 53 -1.58 21.42 -17.46
CA TYR A 53 -1.49 22.48 -16.45
C TYR A 53 -2.38 22.25 -15.22
N ALA A 54 -2.99 21.07 -15.08
CA ALA A 54 -3.85 20.73 -13.94
C ALA A 54 -3.25 21.09 -12.57
N PRO A 55 -1.97 20.81 -12.27
CA PRO A 55 -1.39 21.16 -10.97
C PRO A 55 -1.32 22.66 -10.68
N VAL A 56 -1.30 23.50 -11.72
CA VAL A 56 -1.24 24.96 -11.61
C VAL A 56 -2.64 25.57 -11.64
N LEU A 57 -3.58 24.93 -12.35
CA LEU A 57 -4.96 25.42 -12.53
C LEU A 57 -5.87 25.04 -11.35
N SER A 58 -5.54 24.00 -10.60
CA SER A 58 -6.38 23.54 -9.49
C SER A 58 -6.34 24.48 -8.28
N PRO A 59 -7.50 24.91 -7.75
CA PRO A 59 -7.54 25.78 -6.58
C PRO A 59 -7.18 25.08 -5.27
N HIS A 60 -7.41 23.77 -5.16
CA HIS A 60 -7.11 22.95 -3.99
C HIS A 60 -6.40 21.66 -4.39
N ASN A 61 -5.87 20.90 -3.43
CA ASN A 61 -5.39 19.57 -3.72
C ASN A 61 -6.58 18.60 -3.93
N PRO A 62 -6.63 17.81 -5.01
CA PRO A 62 -7.65 16.78 -5.21
C PRO A 62 -7.71 15.69 -4.12
N PHE A 63 -6.68 15.53 -3.28
CA PHE A 63 -6.67 14.52 -2.21
C PHE A 63 -7.06 15.07 -0.83
N GLU A 64 -7.14 16.40 -0.66
CA GLU A 64 -7.47 17.04 0.62
C GLU A 64 -8.96 16.86 0.96
N LYS A 65 -9.26 16.20 2.09
CA LYS A 65 -10.63 15.92 2.56
C LYS A 65 -11.02 16.90 3.65
N LEU A 66 -11.96 17.80 3.37
CA LEU A 66 -12.49 18.73 4.38
C LEU A 66 -13.74 18.15 5.06
N LEU A 67 -13.56 17.35 6.11
CA LEU A 67 -14.68 16.73 6.83
C LEU A 67 -15.51 17.71 7.68
N MET A 68 -14.96 18.89 7.96
CA MET A 68 -15.57 19.91 8.81
C MET A 68 -15.26 21.32 8.31
N LEU A 69 -16.30 22.08 7.95
CA LEU A 69 -16.18 23.47 7.51
C LEU A 69 -16.77 24.44 8.55
N ARG A 70 -15.98 25.45 8.91
CA ARG A 70 -16.39 26.58 9.75
C ARG A 70 -16.22 27.88 9.00
N GLU A 71 -17.29 28.64 8.86
CA GLU A 71 -17.31 29.90 8.10
C GLU A 71 -17.97 31.00 8.95
N GLY A 72 -17.33 32.17 9.06
CA GLY A 72 -17.81 33.26 9.92
C GLY A 72 -17.96 32.90 11.40
N GLY A 73 -17.19 31.91 11.90
CA GLY A 73 -17.29 31.42 13.28
C GLY A 73 -18.43 30.43 13.55
N LYS A 74 -19.28 30.12 12.55
CA LYS A 74 -20.37 29.14 12.65
C LYS A 74 -20.05 27.85 11.90
N TRP A 75 -20.56 26.73 12.41
CA TRP A 75 -20.45 25.42 11.78
C TRP A 75 -21.39 25.34 10.58
N VAL A 76 -20.83 25.02 9.40
CA VAL A 76 -21.58 24.98 8.13
C VAL A 76 -22.16 23.59 7.87
N GLY A 77 -21.60 22.53 8.47
CA GLY A 77 -22.08 21.15 8.39
C GLY A 77 -20.96 20.16 8.03
N SER A 78 -21.36 18.92 7.75
CA SER A 78 -20.49 17.89 7.16
C SER A 78 -20.62 17.90 5.62
N PRO A 79 -19.62 17.42 4.87
CA PRO A 79 -19.72 17.31 3.41
C PRO A 79 -20.87 16.39 2.98
N PRO A 80 -21.36 16.51 1.73
CA PRO A 80 -20.85 17.38 0.67
C PRO A 80 -21.29 18.85 0.78
N TYR A 81 -20.37 19.77 0.51
CA TYR A 81 -20.63 21.21 0.49
C TYR A 81 -21.13 21.67 -0.89
N PRO A 82 -22.15 22.54 -0.94
CA PRO A 82 -22.62 23.12 -2.19
C PRO A 82 -21.58 24.07 -2.81
N PRO A 83 -21.74 24.43 -4.10
CA PRO A 83 -20.94 25.47 -4.73
C PRO A 83 -20.89 26.77 -3.91
N SER A 84 -19.68 27.25 -3.66
CA SER A 84 -19.37 28.42 -2.83
C SER A 84 -18.07 29.09 -3.31
N ASP A 85 -17.70 30.23 -2.73
CA ASP A 85 -16.44 30.91 -3.05
C ASP A 85 -15.21 30.03 -2.76
N ARG A 86 -15.30 29.17 -1.73
CA ARG A 86 -14.26 28.18 -1.40
C ARG A 86 -14.32 26.95 -2.29
N PHE A 87 -15.50 26.46 -2.63
CA PHE A 87 -15.68 25.30 -3.50
C PHE A 87 -16.45 25.71 -4.77
N PRO A 88 -15.80 26.22 -5.83
CA PRO A 88 -16.50 26.81 -6.97
C PRO A 88 -17.50 25.88 -7.66
N LEU A 89 -17.22 24.57 -7.65
CA LEU A 89 -18.11 23.52 -8.18
C LEU A 89 -18.68 22.60 -7.09
N GLY A 90 -18.58 23.01 -5.83
CA GLY A 90 -18.96 22.21 -4.67
C GLY A 90 -17.91 21.14 -4.31
N SER A 91 -18.20 20.38 -3.25
CA SER A 91 -17.39 19.25 -2.82
C SER A 91 -18.08 17.91 -3.08
N ASP A 92 -17.29 16.84 -3.12
CA ASP A 92 -17.83 15.48 -3.07
C ASP A 92 -18.22 15.08 -1.63
N ALA A 93 -18.71 13.84 -1.48
CA ALA A 93 -19.16 13.30 -0.20
C ALA A 93 -18.04 13.18 0.86
N ASP A 94 -16.77 13.17 0.42
CA ASP A 94 -15.59 13.10 1.28
C ASP A 94 -15.01 14.50 1.58
N GLY A 95 -15.65 15.57 1.09
CA GLY A 95 -15.26 16.96 1.33
C GLY A 95 -14.13 17.46 0.43
N ARG A 96 -13.88 16.81 -0.71
CA ARG A 96 -12.86 17.20 -1.70
C ARG A 96 -13.43 18.16 -2.74
N ASP A 97 -12.62 19.13 -3.18
CA ASP A 97 -13.04 20.11 -4.18
C ASP A 97 -13.22 19.48 -5.57
N ILE A 98 -14.44 19.57 -6.12
CA ILE A 98 -14.78 18.95 -7.40
C ILE A 98 -14.03 19.61 -8.56
N LEU A 99 -13.78 20.91 -8.52
CA LEU A 99 -13.03 21.58 -9.59
C LEU A 99 -11.61 21.02 -9.69
N SER A 100 -10.93 20.90 -8.55
CA SER A 100 -9.59 20.31 -8.46
C SER A 100 -9.58 18.85 -8.91
N LEU A 101 -10.59 18.06 -8.52
CA LEU A 101 -10.77 16.69 -8.97
C LEU A 101 -11.00 16.58 -10.48
N LEU A 102 -11.77 17.48 -11.10
CA LEU A 102 -12.00 17.48 -12.55
C LEU A 102 -10.72 17.78 -13.34
N LEU A 103 -9.95 18.78 -12.90
CA LEU A 103 -8.73 19.21 -13.57
C LEU A 103 -7.65 18.13 -13.51
N TYR A 104 -7.40 17.56 -12.32
CA TYR A 104 -6.48 16.42 -12.18
C TYR A 104 -7.01 15.16 -12.85
N GLY A 105 -8.32 14.92 -12.74
CA GLY A 105 -9.01 13.81 -13.37
C GLY A 105 -8.88 13.80 -14.88
N ALA A 106 -8.89 14.97 -15.51
CA ALA A 106 -8.72 15.11 -16.95
C ALA A 106 -7.41 14.48 -17.42
N ARG A 107 -6.32 14.74 -16.69
CA ARG A 107 -5.00 14.20 -17.00
C ARG A 107 -5.00 12.68 -16.96
N GLN A 108 -5.52 12.08 -15.90
CA GLN A 108 -5.52 10.62 -15.76
C GLN A 108 -6.44 9.95 -16.79
N THR A 109 -7.68 10.43 -16.91
CA THR A 109 -8.66 9.88 -17.83
C THR A 109 -8.21 9.95 -19.29
N LEU A 110 -7.59 11.06 -19.73
CA LEU A 110 -7.07 11.19 -21.10
C LEU A 110 -5.86 10.30 -21.37
N VAL A 111 -4.98 10.09 -20.39
CA VAL A 111 -3.81 9.18 -20.52
C VAL A 111 -4.26 7.73 -20.61
N ILE A 112 -5.20 7.33 -19.75
CA ILE A 112 -5.80 5.99 -19.79
C ILE A 112 -6.45 5.78 -21.17
N ALA A 113 -7.28 6.73 -21.61
CA ALA A 113 -7.95 6.65 -22.90
C ALA A 113 -6.95 6.53 -24.06
N ALA A 114 -5.92 7.38 -24.07
CA ALA A 114 -4.89 7.37 -25.12
C ALA A 114 -4.11 6.06 -25.14
N THR A 115 -3.79 5.49 -23.98
CA THR A 115 -3.08 4.22 -23.86
C THR A 115 -3.93 3.06 -24.39
N VAL A 116 -5.21 3.03 -24.03
CA VAL A 116 -6.17 2.02 -24.52
C VAL A 116 -6.33 2.13 -26.03
N VAL A 117 -6.53 3.34 -26.57
CA VAL A 117 -6.64 3.55 -28.02
C VAL A 117 -5.37 3.13 -28.74
N ALA A 118 -4.18 3.50 -28.24
CA ALA A 118 -2.93 3.08 -28.86
C ALA A 118 -2.80 1.54 -28.90
N ALA A 119 -3.16 0.85 -27.81
CA ALA A 119 -3.16 -0.60 -27.75
C ALA A 119 -4.19 -1.23 -28.72
N ARG A 120 -5.43 -0.72 -28.75
CA ARG A 120 -6.49 -1.17 -29.67
C ARG A 120 -6.11 -0.97 -31.12
N LEU A 121 -5.61 0.21 -31.49
CA LEU A 121 -5.16 0.51 -32.84
C LEU A 121 -4.00 -0.41 -33.23
N THR A 122 -3.01 -0.61 -32.35
CA THR A 122 -1.89 -1.51 -32.66
C THR A 122 -2.37 -2.93 -32.94
N LEU A 123 -3.23 -3.48 -32.08
CA LEU A 123 -3.79 -4.81 -32.24
C LEU A 123 -4.67 -4.92 -33.51
N GLY A 124 -5.65 -4.02 -33.64
CA GLY A 124 -6.61 -4.00 -34.74
C GLY A 124 -5.96 -3.75 -36.09
N CYS A 125 -5.01 -2.81 -36.18
CA CYS A 125 -4.27 -2.55 -37.41
C CYS A 125 -3.44 -3.75 -37.84
N THR A 126 -2.76 -4.40 -36.90
CA THR A 126 -1.90 -5.56 -37.21
C THR A 126 -2.74 -6.71 -37.73
N ILE A 127 -3.83 -7.06 -37.03
CA ILE A 127 -4.71 -8.15 -37.44
C ILE A 127 -5.46 -7.81 -38.74
N GLY A 128 -6.02 -6.60 -38.82
CA GLY A 128 -6.78 -6.13 -39.99
C GLY A 128 -5.93 -6.03 -41.25
N ALA A 129 -4.71 -5.50 -41.16
CA ALA A 129 -3.79 -5.42 -42.29
C ALA A 129 -3.42 -6.82 -42.82
N LEU A 130 -3.10 -7.76 -41.93
CA LEU A 130 -2.77 -9.14 -42.31
C LEU A 130 -3.99 -9.85 -42.94
N ALA A 131 -5.17 -9.71 -42.33
CA ALA A 131 -6.41 -10.29 -42.83
C ALA A 131 -6.81 -9.70 -44.20
N GLY A 132 -6.69 -8.38 -44.37
CA GLY A 132 -7.01 -7.66 -45.60
C GLY A 132 -6.03 -7.91 -46.73
N TRP A 133 -4.75 -8.15 -46.42
CA TRP A 133 -3.77 -8.51 -47.43
C TRP A 133 -3.98 -9.94 -47.96
N TYR A 134 -4.37 -10.86 -47.09
CA TYR A 134 -4.60 -12.28 -47.39
C TYR A 134 -6.09 -12.68 -47.23
N PRO A 135 -7.01 -12.10 -48.01
CA PRO A 135 -8.44 -12.41 -47.95
C PRO A 135 -8.71 -13.88 -48.26
N GLY A 136 -9.60 -14.50 -47.49
CA GLY A 136 -9.94 -15.91 -47.63
C GLY A 136 -8.86 -16.87 -47.13
N SER A 137 -7.80 -16.37 -46.48
CA SER A 137 -6.86 -17.22 -45.74
C SER A 137 -7.53 -17.82 -44.49
N ARG A 138 -6.93 -18.87 -43.93
CA ARG A 138 -7.38 -19.41 -42.62
C ARG A 138 -7.27 -18.34 -41.52
N PHE A 139 -6.22 -17.52 -41.57
CA PHE A 139 -6.01 -16.41 -40.64
C PHE A 139 -7.11 -15.35 -40.78
N ASP A 140 -7.42 -14.90 -41.99
CA ASP A 140 -8.52 -13.94 -42.25
C ASP A 140 -9.84 -14.45 -41.66
N ARG A 141 -10.24 -15.68 -41.98
CA ARG A 141 -11.47 -16.27 -41.44
C ARG A 141 -11.48 -16.38 -39.92
N LEU A 142 -10.37 -16.80 -39.30
CA LEU A 142 -10.29 -16.92 -37.84
C LEU A 142 -10.29 -15.55 -37.15
N ALA A 143 -9.54 -14.60 -37.69
CA ALA A 143 -9.47 -13.23 -37.18
C ALA A 143 -10.83 -12.53 -37.26
N MET A 144 -11.54 -12.67 -38.39
CA MET A 144 -12.88 -12.11 -38.54
C MET A 144 -13.90 -12.83 -37.66
N ALA A 145 -13.83 -14.16 -37.53
CA ALA A 145 -14.68 -14.87 -36.57
C ALA A 145 -14.45 -14.42 -35.11
N ALA A 146 -13.19 -14.17 -34.73
CA ALA A 146 -12.86 -13.65 -33.41
C ALA A 146 -13.34 -12.19 -33.22
N ALA A 147 -13.23 -11.35 -34.25
CA ALA A 147 -13.77 -9.99 -34.24
C ALA A 147 -15.31 -10.00 -34.13
N ASP A 148 -15.99 -10.83 -34.91
CA ASP A 148 -17.45 -11.01 -34.88
C ASP A 148 -17.91 -11.53 -33.51
N PHE A 149 -17.18 -12.49 -32.94
CA PHE A 149 -17.42 -12.98 -31.59
C PHE A 149 -17.27 -11.88 -30.54
N SER A 150 -16.21 -11.08 -30.62
CA SER A 150 -15.98 -9.96 -29.71
C SER A 150 -17.09 -8.91 -29.81
N ALA A 151 -17.57 -8.62 -31.02
CA ALA A 151 -18.63 -7.64 -31.27
C ALA A 151 -20.02 -8.12 -30.81
N ALA A 152 -20.20 -9.43 -30.62
CA ALA A 152 -21.45 -9.98 -30.09
C ALA A 152 -21.67 -9.68 -28.59
N PHE A 153 -20.62 -9.34 -27.85
CA PHE A 153 -20.73 -8.94 -26.45
C PHE A 153 -21.00 -7.44 -26.32
N PRO A 154 -21.87 -7.02 -25.38
CA PRO A 154 -21.94 -5.61 -24.99
C PRO A 154 -20.55 -5.13 -24.51
N PRO A 155 -19.99 -4.03 -25.06
CA PRO A 155 -18.64 -3.56 -24.76
C PRO A 155 -18.39 -3.35 -23.26
N LEU A 156 -19.39 -2.79 -22.56
CA LEU A 156 -19.37 -2.60 -21.11
C LEU A 156 -19.17 -3.91 -20.35
N LEU A 157 -19.95 -4.95 -20.69
CA LEU A 157 -19.87 -6.25 -20.02
C LEU A 157 -18.54 -6.95 -20.29
N LEU A 158 -18.09 -6.94 -21.55
CA LEU A 158 -16.81 -7.53 -21.92
C LEU A 158 -15.65 -6.80 -21.22
N GLY A 159 -15.68 -5.47 -21.19
CA GLY A 159 -14.70 -4.65 -20.47
C GLY A 159 -14.66 -4.98 -18.99
N ALA A 160 -15.81 -5.03 -18.32
CA ALA A 160 -15.89 -5.39 -16.91
C ALA A 160 -15.31 -6.79 -16.63
N ILE A 161 -15.69 -7.81 -17.40
CA ILE A 161 -15.19 -9.19 -17.25
C ILE A 161 -13.67 -9.23 -17.39
N LEU A 162 -13.13 -8.60 -18.44
CA LEU A 162 -11.69 -8.61 -18.68
C LEU A 162 -10.93 -7.84 -17.61
N VAL A 163 -11.43 -6.68 -17.17
CA VAL A 163 -10.81 -5.90 -16.09
C VAL A 163 -10.72 -6.71 -14.79
N PHE A 164 -11.77 -7.46 -14.44
CA PHE A 164 -11.73 -8.35 -13.28
C PHE A 164 -10.80 -9.55 -13.50
N LEU A 165 -10.79 -10.14 -14.69
CA LEU A 165 -9.93 -11.28 -15.04
C LEU A 165 -8.44 -10.92 -14.96
N PHE A 166 -8.06 -9.72 -15.40
CA PHE A 166 -6.67 -9.24 -15.39
C PHE A 166 -6.21 -8.66 -14.04
N ASP A 167 -7.07 -8.72 -13.02
CA ASP A 167 -6.89 -8.10 -11.71
C ASP A 167 -6.68 -6.58 -11.78
N ILE A 168 -7.78 -5.85 -11.57
CA ILE A 168 -7.89 -4.39 -11.52
C ILE A 168 -6.93 -3.73 -10.50
N ARG A 169 -6.37 -4.49 -9.57
CA ARG A 169 -5.41 -3.99 -8.56
C ARG A 169 -3.97 -3.86 -9.09
N LYS A 170 -3.67 -4.43 -10.26
CA LYS A 170 -2.32 -4.41 -10.86
C LYS A 170 -2.01 -3.12 -11.64
N GLY A 171 -2.84 -2.10 -11.51
CA GLY A 171 -2.58 -0.74 -12.02
C GLY A 171 -3.08 -0.47 -13.44
N MET A 172 -2.63 0.67 -14.00
CA MET A 172 -3.11 1.19 -15.28
C MET A 172 -2.80 0.29 -16.48
N LEU A 173 -1.64 -0.39 -16.49
CA LEU A 173 -1.22 -1.21 -17.63
C LEU A 173 -2.13 -2.43 -17.80
N THR A 174 -2.48 -3.13 -16.71
CA THR A 174 -3.38 -4.29 -16.78
C THR A 174 -4.79 -3.87 -17.16
N PHE A 175 -5.24 -2.72 -16.67
CA PHE A 175 -6.51 -2.13 -17.09
C PHE A 175 -6.53 -1.78 -18.58
N ALA A 176 -5.45 -1.18 -19.10
CA ALA A 176 -5.32 -0.85 -20.51
C ALA A 176 -5.25 -2.10 -21.40
N LEU A 177 -4.53 -3.14 -20.96
CA LEU A 177 -4.48 -4.44 -21.63
C LEU A 177 -5.84 -5.14 -21.63
N ALA A 178 -6.62 -5.05 -20.54
CA ALA A 178 -7.97 -5.60 -20.51
C ALA A 178 -8.87 -4.90 -21.54
N LEU A 179 -8.85 -3.56 -21.56
CA LEU A 179 -9.69 -2.78 -22.47
C LEU A 179 -9.21 -2.80 -23.93
N CYS A 180 -7.98 -3.24 -24.22
CA CYS A 180 -7.52 -3.36 -25.60
C CYS A 180 -8.23 -4.49 -26.38
N PHE A 181 -8.75 -5.50 -25.68
CA PHE A 181 -9.57 -6.57 -26.26
C PHE A 181 -11.05 -6.21 -26.38
N VAL A 182 -11.45 -4.98 -26.04
CA VAL A 182 -12.80 -4.46 -26.27
C VAL A 182 -12.75 -3.52 -27.48
N GLY A 183 -13.59 -3.73 -28.49
CA GLY A 183 -13.66 -2.84 -29.68
C GLY A 183 -12.55 -3.02 -30.73
N TRP A 184 -11.49 -3.80 -30.46
CA TRP A 184 -10.42 -4.06 -31.45
C TRP A 184 -10.92 -4.69 -32.76
N GLY A 185 -12.03 -5.44 -32.70
CA GLY A 185 -12.64 -6.09 -33.87
C GLY A 185 -13.14 -5.07 -34.90
N GLU A 186 -13.72 -3.96 -34.47
CA GLU A 186 -14.20 -2.89 -35.35
C GLU A 186 -13.03 -2.23 -36.09
N VAL A 187 -11.96 -1.93 -35.35
CA VAL A 187 -10.70 -1.42 -35.94
C VAL A 187 -10.13 -2.42 -36.93
N ALA A 188 -10.06 -3.71 -36.58
CA ALA A 188 -9.53 -4.75 -37.46
C ALA A 188 -10.36 -4.89 -38.75
N GLN A 189 -11.68 -4.86 -38.65
CA GLN A 189 -12.58 -4.92 -39.81
C GLN A 189 -12.45 -3.68 -40.71
N TYR A 190 -12.38 -2.49 -40.12
CA TYR A 190 -12.16 -1.26 -40.87
C TYR A 190 -10.84 -1.30 -41.63
N ILE A 191 -9.72 -1.61 -40.95
CA ILE A 191 -8.40 -1.69 -41.58
C ILE A 191 -8.34 -2.79 -42.63
N ARG A 192 -8.97 -3.93 -42.37
CA ARG A 192 -9.12 -4.97 -43.38
C ARG A 192 -9.82 -4.43 -44.64
N SER A 193 -10.90 -3.68 -44.48
CA SER A 193 -11.64 -3.10 -45.62
C SER A 193 -10.79 -2.13 -46.44
N GLU A 194 -10.01 -1.26 -45.76
CA GLU A 194 -9.07 -0.34 -46.40
C GLU A 194 -7.98 -1.09 -47.17
N PHE A 195 -7.40 -2.13 -46.58
CA PHE A 195 -6.37 -2.95 -47.23
C PHE A 195 -6.92 -3.69 -48.46
N LEU A 196 -8.17 -4.15 -48.43
CA LEU A 196 -8.81 -4.78 -49.60
C LEU A 196 -8.99 -3.81 -50.76
N VAL A 197 -9.32 -2.55 -50.47
CA VAL A 197 -9.43 -1.48 -51.47
C VAL A 197 -8.06 -1.14 -52.03
N VAL A 198 -7.09 -0.86 -51.15
CA VAL A 198 -5.72 -0.48 -51.53
C VAL A 198 -5.04 -1.55 -52.37
N ARG A 199 -5.21 -2.83 -52.01
CA ARG A 199 -4.60 -3.96 -52.75
C ARG A 199 -5.07 -4.07 -54.20
N ARG A 200 -6.23 -3.51 -54.55
CA ARG A 200 -6.82 -3.52 -55.90
C ARG A 200 -6.48 -2.26 -56.72
N GLN A 201 -5.65 -1.36 -56.18
CA GLN A 201 -5.30 -0.13 -56.88
C GLN A 201 -4.23 -0.36 -57.96
N PRO A 202 -4.29 0.33 -59.12
CA PRO A 202 -3.35 0.12 -60.23
C PRO A 202 -1.87 0.30 -59.87
N TYR A 203 -1.56 1.18 -58.91
CA TYR A 203 -0.17 1.38 -58.47
C TYR A 203 0.41 0.19 -57.71
N ILE A 204 -0.43 -0.65 -57.09
CA ILE A 204 0.00 -1.90 -56.45
C ILE A 204 0.33 -2.95 -57.51
N GLU A 205 -0.48 -3.04 -58.57
CA GLU A 205 -0.20 -3.94 -59.71
C GLU A 205 1.09 -3.53 -60.43
N GLY A 206 1.31 -2.23 -60.64
CA GLY A 206 2.56 -1.69 -61.17
C GLY A 206 3.76 -2.04 -60.30
N ALA A 207 3.66 -1.86 -58.98
CA ALA A 207 4.72 -2.22 -58.04
C ALA A 207 5.09 -3.71 -58.11
N ARG A 208 4.09 -4.60 -58.20
CA ARG A 208 4.29 -6.04 -58.38
C ARG A 208 4.95 -6.38 -59.72
N THR A 209 4.56 -5.69 -60.79
CA THR A 209 5.10 -5.91 -62.14
C THR A 209 6.57 -5.53 -62.24
N ILE A 210 7.00 -4.53 -61.46
CA ILE A 210 8.41 -4.10 -61.35
C ILE A 210 9.23 -5.06 -60.46
N GLY A 211 8.61 -6.08 -59.85
CA GLY A 211 9.31 -7.12 -59.07
C GLY A 211 9.54 -6.76 -57.60
N LEU A 212 8.82 -5.77 -57.04
CA LEU A 212 8.88 -5.49 -55.60
C LEU A 212 8.35 -6.68 -54.80
N SER A 213 9.03 -7.04 -53.70
CA SER A 213 8.57 -8.08 -52.80
C SER A 213 7.26 -7.69 -52.11
N GLU A 214 6.39 -8.66 -51.81
CA GLU A 214 5.10 -8.42 -51.15
C GLU A 214 5.23 -7.56 -49.88
N VAL A 215 6.24 -7.82 -49.05
CA VAL A 215 6.52 -7.01 -47.85
C VAL A 215 6.88 -5.56 -48.22
N SER A 216 7.67 -5.35 -49.28
CA SER A 216 7.99 -4.01 -49.76
C SER A 216 6.75 -3.29 -50.28
N VAL A 217 5.87 -4.00 -50.99
CA VAL A 217 4.61 -3.45 -51.48
C VAL A 217 3.71 -3.03 -50.30
N ILE A 218 3.57 -3.89 -49.29
CA ILE A 218 2.80 -3.58 -48.07
C ILE A 218 3.37 -2.35 -47.38
N MET A 219 4.65 -2.36 -47.02
CA MET A 219 5.24 -1.34 -46.16
C MET A 219 5.47 0.00 -46.86
N ARG A 220 5.74 0.01 -48.18
CA ARG A 220 6.01 1.25 -48.93
C ARG A 220 4.80 1.82 -49.65
N HIS A 221 3.79 0.99 -49.94
CA HIS A 221 2.65 1.42 -50.75
C HIS A 221 1.29 1.18 -50.09
N ALA A 222 1.11 0.10 -49.31
CA ALA A 222 -0.20 -0.15 -48.69
C ALA A 222 -0.36 0.60 -47.35
N VAL A 223 0.51 0.33 -46.38
CA VAL A 223 0.50 0.96 -45.05
C VAL A 223 0.45 2.50 -45.15
N PRO A 224 1.26 3.16 -46.01
CA PRO A 224 1.24 4.61 -46.11
C PRO A 224 -0.09 5.22 -46.58
N ASN A 225 -0.91 4.47 -47.31
CA ASN A 225 -2.22 4.96 -47.74
C ASN A 225 -3.31 4.70 -46.68
N VAL A 226 -3.07 3.79 -45.73
CA VAL A 226 -4.04 3.46 -44.69
C VAL A 226 -3.85 4.30 -43.42
N VAL A 227 -2.63 4.80 -43.10
CA VAL A 227 -2.49 5.64 -41.87
C VAL A 227 -3.24 6.96 -41.96
N THR A 228 -3.55 7.50 -43.14
CA THR A 228 -4.44 8.67 -43.24
C THR A 228 -5.84 8.37 -42.69
N SER A 229 -6.35 7.18 -42.96
CA SER A 229 -7.60 6.67 -42.38
C SER A 229 -7.42 6.36 -40.88
N LEU A 230 -6.20 6.00 -40.44
CA LEU A 230 -5.89 5.75 -39.02
C LEU A 230 -5.96 6.98 -38.13
N ILE A 231 -5.60 8.17 -38.62
CA ILE A 231 -5.67 9.37 -37.77
C ILE A 231 -7.14 9.71 -37.48
N VAL A 232 -8.02 9.51 -38.47
CA VAL A 232 -9.47 9.71 -38.32
C VAL A 232 -10.03 8.68 -37.35
N ILE A 233 -9.73 7.39 -37.54
CA ILE A 233 -10.26 6.34 -36.65
C ILE A 233 -9.71 6.49 -35.23
N ALA A 234 -8.46 6.93 -35.04
CA ALA A 234 -7.91 7.18 -33.72
C ALA A 234 -8.72 8.21 -32.93
N ALA A 235 -9.14 9.31 -33.57
CA ALA A 235 -9.98 10.32 -32.93
C ALA A 235 -11.37 9.76 -32.55
N LEU A 236 -11.97 8.94 -33.41
CA LEU A 236 -13.26 8.30 -33.13
C LEU A 236 -13.15 7.24 -32.02
N GLU A 237 -12.07 6.46 -32.00
CA GLU A 237 -11.76 5.49 -30.96
C GLU A 237 -11.51 6.16 -29.60
N MET A 238 -10.90 7.36 -29.57
CA MET A 238 -10.78 8.13 -28.32
C MET A 238 -12.15 8.42 -27.72
N SER A 239 -13.12 8.82 -28.55
CA SER A 239 -14.51 9.04 -28.12
C SER A 239 -15.14 7.75 -27.58
N ALA A 240 -14.99 6.63 -28.29
CA ALA A 240 -15.54 5.33 -27.90
C ALA A 240 -14.94 4.80 -26.59
N VAL A 241 -13.61 4.96 -26.41
CA VAL A 241 -12.92 4.60 -25.17
C VAL A 241 -13.37 5.49 -24.01
N LEU A 242 -13.46 6.81 -24.21
CA LEU A 242 -13.91 7.72 -23.17
C LEU A 242 -15.35 7.41 -22.73
N LEU A 243 -16.23 7.07 -23.67
CA LEU A 243 -17.59 6.61 -23.35
C LEU A 243 -17.55 5.34 -22.50
N LEU A 244 -16.77 4.33 -22.92
CA LEU A 244 -16.63 3.07 -22.17
C LEU A 244 -16.06 3.29 -20.75
N LEU A 245 -15.08 4.19 -20.60
CA LEU A 245 -14.54 4.56 -19.28
C LEU A 245 -15.60 5.23 -18.39
N GLY A 246 -16.44 6.10 -18.98
CA GLY A 246 -17.57 6.69 -18.28
C GLY A 246 -18.61 5.65 -17.86
N GLU A 247 -18.95 4.70 -18.74
CA GLU A 247 -19.88 3.60 -18.45
C GLU A 247 -19.35 2.67 -17.36
N LEU A 248 -18.08 2.25 -17.45
CA LEU A 248 -17.42 1.43 -16.43
C LEU A 248 -17.36 2.17 -15.10
N GLY A 249 -16.97 3.46 -15.13
CA GLY A 249 -16.94 4.32 -13.96
C GLY A 249 -18.30 4.44 -13.29
N PHE A 250 -19.37 4.62 -14.07
CA PHE A 250 -20.75 4.65 -13.58
C PHE A 250 -21.15 3.37 -12.83
N VAL A 251 -20.73 2.20 -13.33
CA VAL A 251 -20.97 0.89 -12.68
C VAL A 251 -19.99 0.63 -11.52
N GLY A 252 -19.04 1.53 -11.25
CA GLY A 252 -18.09 1.43 -10.15
C GLY A 252 -16.78 0.72 -10.50
N ILE A 253 -16.46 0.57 -11.79
CA ILE A 253 -15.22 -0.04 -12.28
C ILE A 253 -14.34 1.06 -12.87
N PHE A 254 -13.18 1.29 -12.25
CA PHE A 254 -12.24 2.32 -12.67
C PHE A 254 -10.82 1.92 -12.24
N VAL A 255 -9.80 2.63 -12.74
CA VAL A 255 -8.40 2.28 -12.53
C VAL A 255 -8.06 2.40 -11.04
N GLY A 256 -7.52 1.32 -10.47
CA GLY A 256 -7.28 1.23 -9.03
C GLY A 256 -8.49 0.69 -8.28
N GLY A 257 -8.88 -0.55 -8.57
CA GLY A 257 -9.61 -1.37 -7.61
C GLY A 257 -11.14 -1.24 -7.54
N GLY A 258 -11.76 -0.28 -8.22
CA GLY A 258 -13.24 -0.16 -8.29
C GLY A 258 -13.92 0.13 -6.94
N ARG A 259 -15.26 0.17 -6.94
CA ARG A 259 -16.11 0.37 -5.75
C ARG A 259 -16.95 -0.89 -5.55
N LEU A 260 -16.51 -1.81 -4.68
CA LEU A 260 -17.33 -2.96 -4.28
C LEU A 260 -18.09 -2.62 -3.00
N PHE A 261 -19.38 -2.97 -2.97
CA PHE A 261 -20.20 -2.94 -1.77
C PHE A 261 -20.09 -4.32 -1.11
N GLY A 262 -19.17 -4.44 -0.16
CA GLY A 262 -19.09 -5.62 0.71
C GLY A 262 -20.07 -5.47 1.86
N ARG A 263 -20.74 -6.56 2.22
CA ARG A 263 -21.46 -6.66 3.49
C ARG A 263 -20.43 -6.97 4.56
N ASP A 264 -20.20 -6.06 5.50
CA ASP A 264 -19.30 -6.31 6.63
C ASP A 264 -19.82 -7.52 7.43
N VAL A 265 -19.00 -8.57 7.53
CA VAL A 265 -19.37 -9.81 8.24
C VAL A 265 -19.47 -9.56 9.75
N ASP A 266 -18.80 -8.52 10.26
CA ASP A 266 -18.77 -8.19 11.69
C ASP A 266 -19.82 -7.16 12.15
N MET A 267 -20.36 -6.33 11.25
CA MET A 267 -21.36 -5.30 11.60
C MET A 267 -22.67 -5.37 10.81
N GLY A 268 -22.76 -6.19 9.77
CA GLY A 268 -23.99 -6.35 8.97
C GLY A 268 -24.42 -5.11 8.19
N LEU A 269 -23.56 -4.09 8.06
CA LEU A 269 -23.81 -2.85 7.32
C LEU A 269 -23.07 -2.87 5.96
N ASP A 270 -23.75 -2.41 4.91
CA ASP A 270 -23.14 -2.27 3.58
C ASP A 270 -22.29 -1.00 3.52
N ARG A 271 -20.95 -1.13 3.50
CA ARG A 271 -20.03 -0.01 3.29
C ARG A 271 -19.35 -0.08 1.92
N PRO A 272 -19.31 1.02 1.14
CA PRO A 272 -18.49 1.08 -0.06
C PRO A 272 -17.02 1.02 0.31
N THR A 273 -16.33 -0.06 -0.03
CA THR A 273 -14.86 -0.10 -0.01
C THR A 273 -14.34 0.46 -1.33
N THR A 274 -13.76 1.66 -1.30
CA THR A 274 -12.93 2.22 -2.38
C THR A 274 -11.50 1.71 -2.20
N PHE A 275 -10.99 1.04 -3.22
CA PHE A 275 -9.66 0.41 -3.15
C PHE A 275 -8.52 1.35 -3.55
N PHE A 276 -8.75 2.37 -4.37
CA PHE A 276 -7.76 3.42 -4.64
C PHE A 276 -8.46 4.78 -4.81
N ASP A 277 -7.83 5.84 -4.28
CA ASP A 277 -8.37 7.21 -4.28
C ASP A 277 -7.74 8.04 -5.42
N VAL A 278 -7.74 7.51 -6.66
CA VAL A 278 -7.13 8.19 -7.81
C VAL A 278 -8.12 9.23 -8.37
N PRO A 279 -7.72 10.51 -8.52
CA PRO A 279 -8.55 11.51 -9.18
C PRO A 279 -8.60 11.20 -10.67
N GLU A 280 -9.64 10.49 -11.08
CA GLU A 280 -10.04 10.27 -12.47
C GLU A 280 -11.56 10.37 -12.61
N TRP A 281 -12.05 10.77 -13.79
CA TRP A 281 -13.48 11.04 -13.97
C TRP A 281 -14.36 9.79 -13.78
N GLY A 282 -13.86 8.60 -14.13
CA GLY A 282 -14.59 7.34 -13.91
C GLY A 282 -14.81 7.06 -12.41
N GLY A 283 -13.78 7.27 -11.59
CA GLY A 283 -13.86 7.17 -10.13
C GLY A 283 -14.80 8.21 -9.51
N MET A 284 -14.83 9.43 -10.06
CA MET A 284 -15.77 10.48 -9.63
C MET A 284 -17.23 10.09 -9.93
N LEU A 285 -17.50 9.42 -11.05
CA LEU A 285 -18.84 8.93 -11.38
C LEU A 285 -19.27 7.71 -10.58
N ALA A 286 -18.33 6.91 -10.08
CA ALA A 286 -18.62 5.67 -9.37
C ALA A 286 -19.53 5.89 -8.16
N GLY A 287 -20.73 5.30 -8.18
CA GLY A 287 -21.70 5.43 -7.09
C GLY A 287 -22.32 6.84 -6.94
N SER A 288 -21.98 7.79 -7.80
CA SER A 288 -22.52 9.16 -7.78
C SER A 288 -24.01 9.22 -8.12
N TRP A 289 -24.55 8.16 -8.75
CA TRP A 289 -25.98 8.03 -9.07
C TRP A 289 -26.88 8.13 -7.83
N ARG A 290 -26.37 7.80 -6.65
CA ARG A 290 -27.09 7.93 -5.36
C ARG A 290 -27.31 9.37 -4.94
N TYR A 291 -26.53 10.29 -5.49
CA TYR A 291 -26.52 11.70 -5.12
C TYR A 291 -27.29 12.57 -6.12
N VAL A 292 -27.86 11.99 -7.18
CA VAL A 292 -28.54 12.75 -8.25
C VAL A 292 -29.67 13.63 -7.71
N ASP A 293 -30.46 13.12 -6.76
CA ASP A 293 -31.61 13.85 -6.22
C ASP A 293 -31.22 14.84 -5.10
N SER A 294 -30.12 14.59 -4.39
CA SER A 294 -29.74 15.36 -3.19
C SER A 294 -28.62 16.37 -3.46
N TRP A 295 -27.62 16.00 -4.26
CA TRP A 295 -26.40 16.76 -4.53
C TRP A 295 -26.00 16.60 -6.00
N TYR A 296 -26.80 17.18 -6.89
CA TYR A 296 -26.70 17.01 -8.34
C TYR A 296 -25.32 17.36 -8.92
N TRP A 297 -24.56 18.25 -8.28
CA TRP A 297 -23.24 18.67 -8.76
C TRP A 297 -22.21 17.54 -8.78
N ILE A 298 -22.33 16.56 -7.87
CA ILE A 298 -21.39 15.43 -7.75
C ILE A 298 -21.38 14.57 -9.03
N PRO A 299 -22.52 14.06 -9.54
CA PRO A 299 -22.56 13.34 -10.82
C PRO A 299 -22.48 14.26 -12.05
N LEU A 300 -23.02 15.48 -11.99
CA LEU A 300 -23.20 16.34 -13.17
C LEU A 300 -21.86 16.74 -13.80
N TYR A 301 -20.91 17.23 -13.01
CA TYR A 301 -19.67 17.78 -13.56
C TYR A 301 -18.72 16.74 -14.18
N PRO A 302 -18.44 15.58 -13.56
CA PRO A 302 -17.63 14.56 -14.24
C PRO A 302 -18.35 14.00 -15.47
N ALA A 303 -19.68 13.87 -15.46
CA ALA A 303 -20.44 13.49 -16.66
C ALA A 303 -20.33 14.54 -17.78
N ALA A 304 -20.41 15.83 -17.43
CA ALA A 304 -20.23 16.93 -18.37
C ALA A 304 -18.81 16.97 -18.95
N ALA A 305 -17.79 16.65 -18.15
CA ALA A 305 -16.40 16.56 -18.61
C ALA A 305 -16.20 15.42 -19.62
N PHE A 306 -16.76 14.24 -19.37
CA PHE A 306 -16.80 13.15 -20.35
C PHE A 306 -17.54 13.57 -21.62
N ALA A 307 -18.73 14.18 -21.51
CA ALA A 307 -19.52 14.61 -22.65
C ALA A 307 -18.76 15.64 -23.51
N PHE A 308 -18.08 16.60 -22.88
CA PHE A 308 -17.24 17.58 -23.57
C PHE A 308 -16.09 16.91 -24.31
N ALA A 309 -15.40 15.95 -23.67
CA ALA A 309 -14.30 15.22 -24.29
C ALA A 309 -14.75 14.36 -25.48
N ILE A 310 -15.82 13.58 -25.31
CA ILE A 310 -16.40 12.73 -26.36
C ILE A 310 -16.83 13.59 -27.55
N LEU A 311 -17.51 14.72 -27.30
CA LEU A 311 -17.93 15.63 -28.36
C LEU A 311 -16.71 16.26 -29.08
N GLY A 312 -15.69 16.67 -28.33
CA GLY A 312 -14.47 17.26 -28.89
C GLY A 312 -13.75 16.30 -29.83
N PHE A 313 -13.51 15.06 -29.41
CA PHE A 313 -12.86 14.04 -30.23
C PHE A 313 -13.70 13.59 -31.43
N ASN A 314 -15.03 13.49 -31.29
CA ASN A 314 -15.93 13.18 -32.42
C ASN A 314 -15.93 14.29 -33.48
N LEU A 315 -16.06 15.56 -33.07
CA LEU A 315 -16.01 16.70 -34.00
C LEU A 315 -14.64 16.82 -34.68
N PHE A 316 -13.57 16.58 -33.92
CA PHE A 316 -12.21 16.57 -34.46
C PHE A 316 -12.02 15.46 -35.50
N GLY A 317 -12.45 14.24 -35.19
CA GLY A 317 -12.39 13.09 -36.10
C GLY A 317 -13.19 13.31 -37.38
N GLU A 318 -14.43 13.77 -37.27
CA GLU A 318 -15.30 14.09 -38.42
C GLU A 318 -14.70 15.23 -39.26
N GLY A 319 -14.16 16.26 -38.61
CA GLY A 319 -13.45 17.34 -39.27
C GLY A 319 -12.24 16.85 -40.07
N LEU A 320 -11.45 15.96 -39.49
CA LEU A 320 -10.29 15.37 -40.15
C LEU A 320 -10.70 14.47 -41.31
N ARG A 321 -11.76 13.67 -41.16
CA ARG A 321 -12.32 12.83 -42.21
C ARG A 321 -12.65 13.63 -43.47
N ARG A 322 -13.35 14.76 -43.31
CA ARG A 322 -13.71 15.66 -44.43
C ARG A 322 -12.50 16.25 -45.14
N LEU A 323 -11.39 16.48 -44.42
CA LEU A 323 -10.15 16.94 -45.05
C LEU A 323 -9.46 15.83 -45.85
N VAL A 324 -9.48 14.60 -45.33
CA VAL A 324 -8.90 13.43 -46.01
C VAL A 324 -9.69 13.10 -47.27
N GLU A 325 -11.03 13.10 -47.22
CA GLU A 325 -11.90 12.84 -48.37
C GLU A 325 -11.70 13.85 -49.52
N LYS A 326 -11.35 15.11 -49.21
CA LYS A 326 -11.05 16.14 -50.21
C LYS A 326 -9.64 16.03 -50.84
N GLY A 327 -8.83 15.05 -50.44
CA GLY A 327 -7.54 14.74 -51.06
C GLY A 327 -6.45 15.80 -50.86
N ARG A 328 -6.56 16.66 -49.85
CA ARG A 328 -5.67 17.84 -49.68
C ARG A 328 -4.52 17.65 -48.71
N ILE A 329 -4.49 16.55 -47.97
CA ILE A 329 -3.35 16.21 -47.12
C ILE A 329 -2.37 15.38 -47.97
N PRO A 330 -1.20 15.92 -48.35
CA PRO A 330 -0.21 15.13 -49.05
C PRO A 330 0.24 13.99 -48.14
N VAL A 331 -0.12 12.76 -48.50
CA VAL A 331 0.17 11.53 -47.76
C VAL A 331 1.68 11.43 -47.42
N SER A 332 2.54 11.90 -48.32
CA SER A 332 4.00 11.95 -48.14
C SER A 332 4.49 12.88 -47.02
N ALA A 333 3.73 13.90 -46.63
CA ALA A 333 4.10 14.82 -45.56
C ALA A 333 3.95 14.19 -44.18
N ILE A 334 3.05 13.21 -43.99
CA ILE A 334 2.84 12.53 -42.70
C ILE A 334 4.00 11.56 -42.39
N TYR A 335 4.54 10.87 -43.40
CA TYR A 335 5.65 9.91 -43.25
C TYR A 335 7.05 10.50 -43.45
N SER A 336 7.14 11.82 -43.58
CA SER A 336 8.47 12.42 -43.67
C SER A 336 9.24 12.06 -42.39
N ARG A 337 10.52 11.69 -42.50
CA ARG A 337 11.37 11.42 -41.32
C ARG A 337 11.30 12.56 -40.30
N ARG A 338 11.06 13.78 -40.78
CA ARG A 338 10.88 14.99 -39.96
C ARG A 338 9.57 14.95 -39.18
N THR A 339 8.46 14.57 -39.80
CA THR A 339 7.14 14.49 -39.15
C THR A 339 7.09 13.37 -38.11
N LEU A 340 7.65 12.20 -38.42
CA LEU A 340 7.77 11.09 -37.46
C LEU A 340 8.68 11.47 -36.28
N ALA A 341 9.80 12.15 -36.54
CA ALA A 341 10.68 12.65 -35.47
C ALA A 341 9.98 13.71 -34.60
N VAL A 342 9.16 14.60 -35.20
CA VAL A 342 8.37 15.59 -34.46
C VAL A 342 7.31 14.93 -33.59
N ILE A 343 6.57 13.95 -34.10
CA ILE A 343 5.57 13.20 -33.32
C ILE A 343 6.25 12.45 -32.18
N ALA A 344 7.34 11.73 -32.44
CA ALA A 344 8.09 11.03 -31.41
C ALA A 344 8.66 12.00 -30.36
N ALA A 345 9.17 13.16 -30.78
CA ALA A 345 9.65 14.19 -29.87
C ALA A 345 8.51 14.79 -29.03
N ILE A 346 7.32 15.03 -29.59
CA ILE A 346 6.15 15.51 -28.86
C ILE A 346 5.68 14.46 -27.84
N VAL A 347 5.60 13.19 -28.23
CA VAL A 347 5.21 12.10 -27.33
C VAL A 347 6.22 11.92 -26.22
N LEU A 348 7.52 11.83 -26.54
CA LEU A 348 8.59 11.68 -25.56
C LEU A 348 8.71 12.90 -24.64
N SER A 349 8.57 14.11 -25.18
CA SER A 349 8.56 15.33 -24.36
C SER A 349 7.32 15.40 -23.48
N THR A 350 6.13 15.03 -23.97
CA THR A 350 4.90 14.99 -23.17
C THR A 350 5.02 13.95 -22.06
N MET A 351 5.49 12.74 -22.35
CA MET A 351 5.75 11.71 -21.34
C MET A 351 6.82 12.15 -20.34
N ALA A 352 7.90 12.77 -20.81
CA ALA A 352 8.94 13.31 -19.95
C ALA A 352 8.40 14.43 -19.06
N VAL A 353 7.62 15.37 -19.59
CA VAL A 353 6.97 16.43 -18.81
C VAL A 353 6.00 15.82 -17.81
N MET A 354 5.18 14.86 -18.20
CA MET A 354 4.24 14.21 -17.29
C MET A 354 4.95 13.45 -16.16
N ASN A 355 6.07 12.80 -16.43
CA ASN A 355 6.80 12.03 -15.43
C ASN A 355 7.78 12.88 -14.61
N ASN A 356 8.21 14.04 -15.10
CA ASN A 356 9.26 14.86 -14.48
C ASN A 356 8.82 16.26 -14.05
N VAL A 357 7.62 16.68 -14.43
CA VAL A 357 7.07 18.01 -14.10
C VAL A 357 5.83 17.80 -13.25
N GLY A 358 5.95 18.26 -12.02
CA GLY A 358 4.91 18.15 -11.02
C GLY A 358 5.54 17.93 -9.65
N PRO A 359 4.87 18.35 -8.58
CA PRO A 359 5.47 18.30 -7.25
C PRO A 359 5.85 16.89 -6.79
N GLN A 360 5.06 15.89 -7.16
CA GLN A 360 5.30 14.49 -6.83
C GLN A 360 6.64 13.98 -7.42
N ALA A 361 7.04 14.46 -8.60
CA ALA A 361 8.32 14.09 -9.20
C ALA A 361 9.50 14.79 -8.51
N GLU A 362 9.28 15.99 -7.97
CA GLU A 362 10.26 16.70 -7.15
C GLU A 362 10.46 15.99 -5.81
N LEU A 363 9.36 15.65 -5.11
CA LEU A 363 9.41 14.87 -3.87
C LEU A 363 10.12 13.54 -4.06
N ALA A 364 9.89 12.83 -5.17
CA ALA A 364 10.59 11.58 -5.50
C ALA A 364 12.11 11.78 -5.63
N ARG A 365 12.54 12.88 -6.26
CA ARG A 365 13.97 13.21 -6.39
C ARG A 365 14.60 13.63 -5.08
N LEU A 366 13.85 14.26 -4.18
CA LEU A 366 14.32 14.57 -2.83
C LEU A 366 14.44 13.29 -2.01
N ALA A 367 13.41 12.44 -2.03
CA ALA A 367 13.37 11.16 -1.33
C ALA A 367 14.51 10.23 -1.75
N ALA A 368 14.83 10.18 -3.06
CA ALA A 368 15.94 9.40 -3.62
C ALA A 368 17.35 9.86 -3.19
N ARG A 369 17.49 10.89 -2.34
CA ARG A 369 18.75 11.29 -1.71
C ARG A 369 18.91 10.76 -0.29
N PHE A 370 18.01 9.88 0.15
CA PHE A 370 18.21 9.07 1.34
C PHE A 370 19.57 8.33 1.22
N ASP A 371 20.34 8.29 2.30
CA ASP A 371 21.67 7.68 2.33
C ASP A 371 21.66 6.48 3.30
N GLU A 372 21.62 5.29 2.74
CA GLU A 372 21.53 4.05 3.51
C GLU A 372 22.80 3.78 4.33
N GLN A 373 23.96 4.30 3.92
CA GLN A 373 25.22 4.14 4.66
C GLN A 373 25.21 4.98 5.95
N ARG A 374 24.59 6.17 5.91
CA ARG A 374 24.38 6.98 7.12
C ARG A 374 23.40 6.33 8.08
N ALA A 375 22.29 5.80 7.56
CA ALA A 375 21.36 5.02 8.37
C ALA A 375 22.09 3.82 9.01
N LEU A 376 22.88 3.06 8.24
CA LEU A 376 23.67 1.95 8.75
C LEU A 376 24.65 2.37 9.87
N ALA A 377 25.30 3.52 9.74
CA ALA A 377 26.20 4.04 10.77
C ALA A 377 25.47 4.36 12.10
N HIS A 378 24.21 4.79 12.05
CA HIS A 378 23.42 4.94 13.28
C HIS A 378 23.09 3.58 13.91
N ILE A 379 22.80 2.56 13.09
CA ILE A 379 22.59 1.18 13.58
C ILE A 379 23.86 0.62 14.20
N GLU A 380 25.05 0.87 13.63
CA GLU A 380 26.35 0.47 14.20
C GLU A 380 26.51 0.93 15.64
N VAL A 381 26.15 2.19 15.93
CA VAL A 381 26.26 2.75 17.27
C VAL A 381 25.21 2.15 18.19
N LEU A 382 23.94 2.20 17.77
CA LEU A 382 22.80 1.77 18.60
C LEU A 382 22.86 0.28 18.92
N ALA A 383 23.23 -0.57 17.96
CA ALA A 383 23.31 -2.01 18.10
C ALA A 383 24.70 -2.53 18.55
N SER A 384 25.61 -1.64 18.98
CA SER A 384 26.94 -2.04 19.46
C SER A 384 26.89 -2.81 20.79
N ASP A 385 27.92 -3.62 21.05
CA ASP A 385 28.10 -4.30 22.34
C ASP A 385 28.14 -3.33 23.52
N ALA A 386 28.59 -2.08 23.30
CA ALA A 386 28.62 -1.02 24.30
C ALA A 386 27.21 -0.61 24.77
N MET A 387 26.21 -0.76 23.90
CA MET A 387 24.81 -0.47 24.20
C MET A 387 24.11 -1.63 24.90
N ARG A 388 24.73 -2.82 24.99
CA ARG A 388 24.26 -4.00 25.77
C ARG A 388 22.76 -4.30 25.64
N GLY A 389 22.17 -4.06 24.47
CA GLY A 389 20.74 -4.26 24.21
C GLY A 389 19.78 -3.21 24.76
N ARG A 390 20.26 -2.07 25.25
CA ARG A 390 19.46 -0.85 25.54
C ARG A 390 18.18 -1.11 26.33
N ALA A 391 18.26 -1.99 27.33
CA ALA A 391 17.08 -2.39 28.09
C ALA A 391 16.45 -1.19 28.80
N SER A 392 15.15 -0.99 28.63
CA SER A 392 14.43 0.12 29.24
C SER A 392 14.75 0.31 30.74
N GLY A 393 15.14 1.53 31.13
CA GLY A 393 15.56 1.86 32.50
C GLY A 393 16.98 1.40 32.89
N SER A 394 17.77 0.88 31.95
CA SER A 394 19.20 0.62 32.13
C SER A 394 20.06 1.87 31.92
N PRO A 395 21.32 1.88 32.38
CA PRO A 395 22.28 2.92 31.98
C PRO A 395 22.42 3.04 30.45
N GLU A 396 22.37 1.93 29.73
CA GLU A 396 22.54 1.90 28.28
C GLU A 396 21.31 2.40 27.51
N ASP A 397 20.10 2.22 28.07
CA ASP A 397 18.89 2.91 27.59
C ASP A 397 19.09 4.44 27.60
N ARG A 398 19.65 4.99 28.70
CA ARG A 398 19.99 6.42 28.77
C ARG A 398 21.08 6.81 27.76
N LEU A 399 22.11 6.00 27.58
CA LEU A 399 23.17 6.28 26.59
C LEU A 399 22.61 6.33 25.16
N ALA A 400 21.72 5.41 24.81
CA ALA A 400 21.04 5.42 23.52
C ALA A 400 20.16 6.65 23.36
N ALA A 401 19.39 7.00 24.39
CA ALA A 401 18.54 8.19 24.37
C ALA A 401 19.35 9.49 24.22
N GLU A 402 20.47 9.62 24.94
CA GLU A 402 21.39 10.75 24.83
C GLU A 402 22.04 10.86 23.45
N TYR A 403 22.40 9.72 22.85
CA TYR A 403 22.90 9.67 21.48
C TYR A 403 21.85 10.20 20.49
N ILE A 404 20.61 9.69 20.54
CA ILE A 404 19.52 10.11 19.66
C ILE A 404 19.20 11.60 19.85
N ALA A 405 19.12 12.07 21.10
CA ALA A 405 18.89 13.48 21.39
C ALA A 405 19.99 14.39 20.83
N ARG A 406 21.26 13.94 20.88
CA ARG A 406 22.38 14.66 20.26
C ARG A 406 22.25 14.70 18.75
N GLN A 407 21.88 13.59 18.10
CA GLN A 407 21.63 13.58 16.67
C GLN A 407 20.49 14.55 16.30
N PHE A 408 19.37 14.54 17.03
CA PHE A 408 18.29 15.51 16.81
C PHE A 408 18.75 16.96 16.96
N ALA A 409 19.56 17.27 17.97
CA ALA A 409 20.11 18.60 18.18
C ALA A 409 21.08 19.02 17.04
N ASP A 410 21.98 18.13 16.61
CA ASP A 410 22.92 18.36 15.53
C ASP A 410 22.20 18.58 14.18
N LEU A 411 21.04 17.94 13.99
CA LEU A 411 20.13 18.14 12.86
C LEU A 411 19.23 19.39 13.01
N GLY A 412 19.37 20.17 14.08
CA GLY A 412 18.63 21.40 14.31
C GLY A 412 17.14 21.22 14.62
N LEU A 413 16.72 20.02 15.06
CA LEU A 413 15.37 19.79 15.55
C LEU A 413 15.19 20.44 16.93
N LEU A 414 14.00 20.96 17.21
CA LEU A 414 13.67 21.54 18.50
C LEU A 414 13.25 20.45 19.51
N PRO A 415 13.55 20.60 20.81
CA PRO A 415 13.15 19.64 21.83
C PRO A 415 11.63 19.65 22.07
N ALA A 416 11.00 18.47 22.11
CA ALA A 416 9.56 18.29 22.39
C ALA A 416 9.26 17.49 23.67
N GLY A 417 10.27 17.15 24.46
CA GLY A 417 10.12 16.47 25.75
C GLY A 417 9.81 17.42 26.90
N ASP A 418 9.97 16.91 28.12
CA ASP A 418 9.66 17.61 29.35
C ASP A 418 10.58 18.82 29.55
N ASN A 419 10.02 19.93 30.05
CA ASN A 419 10.75 21.15 30.42
C ASN A 419 11.71 21.70 29.34
N GLY A 420 11.36 21.53 28.05
CA GLY A 420 12.17 21.99 26.93
C GLY A 420 13.41 21.12 26.66
N THR A 421 13.43 19.88 27.15
CA THR A 421 14.45 18.88 26.80
C THR A 421 13.95 17.95 25.68
N TYR A 422 14.81 17.11 25.12
CA TYR A 422 14.37 16.06 24.19
C TYR A 422 13.71 14.87 24.90
N PHE A 423 13.73 14.80 26.23
CA PHE A 423 13.33 13.61 26.97
C PHE A 423 11.95 13.79 27.57
N GLN A 424 11.04 12.87 27.26
CA GLN A 424 9.79 12.70 28.00
C GLN A 424 9.93 11.51 28.93
N THR A 425 9.98 11.77 30.23
CA THR A 425 10.35 10.76 31.24
C THR A 425 9.13 10.12 31.89
N PHE A 426 9.20 8.81 32.11
CA PHE A 426 8.13 8.07 32.78
C PHE A 426 8.67 6.87 33.57
N ALA A 427 7.88 6.40 34.52
CA ALA A 427 8.22 5.27 35.36
C ALA A 427 7.75 3.96 34.72
N ILE A 428 8.61 2.95 34.77
CA ILE A 428 8.33 1.58 34.34
C ILE A 428 8.59 0.61 35.49
N SER A 429 7.87 -0.50 35.48
CA SER A 429 8.19 -1.65 36.33
C SER A 429 8.99 -2.65 35.51
N TYR A 430 10.10 -3.12 36.05
CA TYR A 430 11.02 -3.99 35.34
C TYR A 430 11.53 -5.11 36.26
N THR A 431 11.80 -6.27 35.67
CA THR A 431 12.50 -7.39 36.31
C THR A 431 13.47 -8.02 35.33
N ARG A 432 14.35 -8.91 35.82
CA ARG A 432 15.18 -9.76 34.97
C ARG A 432 15.46 -11.10 35.62
N LEU A 433 15.86 -12.08 34.82
CA LEU A 433 16.40 -13.34 35.34
C LEU A 433 17.57 -13.07 36.29
N LEU A 434 17.49 -13.65 37.49
CA LEU A 434 18.56 -13.69 38.47
C LEU A 434 19.62 -14.72 38.08
N GLU A 435 19.16 -15.87 37.58
CA GLU A 435 19.99 -17.00 37.17
C GLU A 435 19.34 -17.72 35.98
N THR A 436 20.10 -18.59 35.32
CA THR A 436 19.61 -19.39 34.19
C THR A 436 18.49 -20.33 34.66
N PRO A 437 17.30 -20.30 34.02
CA PRO A 437 16.21 -21.22 34.32
C PRO A 437 16.63 -22.69 34.20
N ILE A 438 16.03 -23.55 35.02
CA ILE A 438 16.27 -25.00 34.99
C ILE A 438 15.00 -25.70 34.54
N PHE A 439 15.16 -26.71 33.68
CA PHE A 439 14.13 -27.68 33.35
C PHE A 439 14.75 -29.07 33.22
N GLU A 440 14.24 -30.02 34.00
CA GLU A 440 14.78 -31.38 34.09
C GLU A 440 13.64 -32.39 34.24
N TRP A 441 13.84 -33.59 33.71
CA TRP A 441 13.04 -34.75 34.04
C TRP A 441 13.60 -35.44 35.27
N VAL A 442 12.71 -35.90 36.16
CA VAL A 442 13.11 -36.56 37.41
C VAL A 442 12.34 -37.85 37.62
N ASP A 443 12.92 -38.77 38.39
CA ASP A 443 12.22 -39.96 38.87
C ASP A 443 11.33 -39.67 40.10
N ASP A 444 10.65 -40.68 40.63
CA ASP A 444 9.82 -40.55 41.84
C ASP A 444 10.62 -40.14 43.08
N GLN A 445 11.93 -40.40 43.11
CA GLN A 445 12.84 -40.03 44.20
C GLN A 445 13.45 -38.62 44.02
N GLY A 446 13.22 -37.97 42.87
CA GLY A 446 13.76 -36.66 42.54
C GLY A 446 15.16 -36.68 41.92
N HIS A 447 15.68 -37.84 41.50
CA HIS A 447 16.93 -37.93 40.75
C HIS A 447 16.73 -37.48 39.31
N VAL A 448 17.69 -36.74 38.78
CA VAL A 448 17.65 -36.22 37.41
C VAL A 448 17.83 -37.37 36.42
N LEU A 449 16.86 -37.52 35.53
CA LEU A 449 16.89 -38.44 34.40
C LEU A 449 17.48 -37.77 33.16
N GLU A 450 17.12 -36.51 32.91
CA GLU A 450 17.55 -35.73 31.75
C GLU A 450 17.46 -34.23 32.08
N SER A 451 18.45 -33.44 31.65
CA SER A 451 18.45 -31.98 31.78
C SER A 451 18.37 -31.34 30.40
N PHE A 452 17.58 -30.27 30.29
CA PHE A 452 17.36 -29.54 29.03
C PHE A 452 18.13 -28.21 29.02
N VAL A 453 18.45 -27.71 27.82
CA VAL A 453 19.27 -26.51 27.66
C VAL A 453 18.39 -25.26 27.45
N HIS A 454 18.54 -24.27 28.32
CA HIS A 454 17.87 -22.97 28.20
C HIS A 454 18.26 -22.27 26.89
N ARG A 455 17.28 -21.67 26.20
CA ARG A 455 17.37 -21.07 24.86
C ARG A 455 17.61 -22.05 23.69
N GLN A 456 17.65 -23.35 23.95
CA GLN A 456 17.71 -24.37 22.90
C GLN A 456 16.50 -25.30 22.93
N ASP A 457 16.19 -25.85 24.11
CA ASP A 457 15.06 -26.77 24.32
C ASP A 457 13.85 -26.08 24.94
N PHE A 458 14.08 -25.03 25.72
CA PHE A 458 13.03 -24.27 26.37
C PHE A 458 13.44 -22.83 26.65
N ARG A 459 12.46 -21.97 26.90
CA ARG A 459 12.64 -20.59 27.36
C ARG A 459 11.61 -20.25 28.44
N GLU A 460 11.93 -19.30 29.30
CA GLU A 460 11.01 -18.78 30.29
C GLU A 460 9.88 -17.96 29.64
N MET A 461 8.72 -17.96 30.29
CA MET A 461 7.62 -17.03 30.01
C MET A 461 7.40 -16.19 31.27
N VAL A 462 7.42 -14.87 31.11
CA VAL A 462 7.22 -13.91 32.21
C VAL A 462 6.13 -12.93 31.79
N SER A 463 4.88 -13.38 31.93
CA SER A 463 3.65 -12.63 31.64
C SER A 463 2.47 -13.43 32.15
N SER A 464 1.27 -12.84 32.22
CA SER A 464 0.03 -13.61 32.45
C SER A 464 0.01 -14.38 33.78
N GLY A 465 0.70 -13.86 34.81
CA GLY A 465 0.85 -14.52 36.11
C GLY A 465 1.96 -15.61 36.17
N LEU A 466 2.68 -15.82 35.07
CA LEU A 466 3.89 -16.65 35.03
C LEU A 466 5.12 -15.81 35.39
N GLY A 467 6.03 -16.38 36.17
CA GLY A 467 7.21 -15.66 36.65
C GLY A 467 8.10 -16.51 37.54
N SER A 468 8.50 -15.96 38.69
CA SER A 468 9.36 -16.67 39.65
C SER A 468 8.65 -17.86 40.30
N GLY A 469 9.40 -18.95 40.49
CA GLY A 469 9.02 -20.09 41.32
C GLY A 469 9.93 -21.30 41.08
N SER A 470 9.85 -22.28 41.98
CA SER A 470 10.59 -23.55 41.89
C SER A 470 9.67 -24.73 42.14
N VAL A 471 9.91 -25.80 41.39
CA VAL A 471 9.25 -27.10 41.51
C VAL A 471 10.35 -28.14 41.53
N GLU A 472 10.52 -28.84 42.65
CA GLU A 472 11.61 -29.81 42.82
C GLU A 472 11.29 -31.19 42.27
N ASN A 473 10.03 -31.61 42.38
CA ASN A 473 9.53 -32.89 41.90
C ASN A 473 7.99 -32.86 41.84
N ALA A 474 7.43 -32.68 40.64
CA ALA A 474 5.98 -32.72 40.43
C ALA A 474 5.61 -33.50 39.16
N GLY A 475 4.48 -34.22 39.23
CA GLY A 475 3.89 -34.85 38.05
C GLY A 475 3.34 -33.82 37.06
N VAL A 476 3.32 -34.17 35.78
CA VAL A 476 2.80 -33.33 34.69
C VAL A 476 1.42 -33.81 34.25
N VAL A 477 0.44 -32.91 34.20
CA VAL A 477 -0.88 -33.14 33.61
C VAL A 477 -1.03 -32.35 32.31
N PHE A 478 -1.64 -32.96 31.31
CA PHE A 478 -1.98 -32.28 30.06
C PHE A 478 -3.37 -31.64 30.15
N VAL A 479 -3.52 -30.41 29.64
CA VAL A 479 -4.81 -29.71 29.53
C VAL A 479 -4.89 -28.95 28.20
N LEU A 480 -5.96 -29.19 27.44
CA LEU A 480 -6.32 -28.44 26.23
C LEU A 480 -7.33 -27.33 26.57
N GLY A 481 -7.06 -26.11 26.12
CA GLY A 481 -7.88 -24.91 26.31
C GLY A 481 -7.60 -24.19 27.63
N GLY A 482 -7.71 -24.91 28.73
CA GLY A 482 -7.39 -24.43 30.08
C GLY A 482 -8.41 -23.45 30.66
N ILE A 483 -9.67 -23.49 30.24
CA ILE A 483 -10.72 -22.60 30.75
C ILE A 483 -11.84 -23.40 31.44
N SER A 484 -12.31 -22.90 32.58
CA SER A 484 -13.54 -23.34 33.24
C SER A 484 -14.56 -22.20 33.28
N TYR A 485 -15.83 -22.49 33.00
CA TYR A 485 -16.97 -21.57 33.05
C TYR A 485 -18.06 -22.17 33.94
N HIS A 486 -18.58 -21.36 34.86
CA HIS A 486 -19.71 -21.73 35.72
C HIS A 486 -20.98 -20.98 35.29
N GLU A 487 -22.14 -21.53 35.66
CA GLU A 487 -23.46 -20.91 35.39
C GLU A 487 -23.52 -19.53 36.07
N GLY A 488 -23.41 -18.44 35.29
CA GLY A 488 -23.38 -17.06 35.78
C GLY A 488 -22.41 -16.11 35.05
N ASP A 489 -21.40 -16.65 34.37
CA ASP A 489 -20.42 -15.86 33.61
C ASP A 489 -21.03 -15.35 32.28
N LYS A 490 -21.26 -14.03 32.16
CA LYS A 490 -21.75 -13.41 30.92
C LYS A 490 -20.61 -13.19 29.91
N ILE A 491 -20.28 -14.20 29.11
CA ILE A 491 -19.44 -14.02 27.92
C ILE A 491 -20.22 -14.50 26.67
N ALA A 492 -20.34 -13.62 25.68
CA ALA A 492 -21.07 -13.91 24.45
C ALA A 492 -20.34 -15.01 23.63
N GLY A 493 -21.08 -16.07 23.27
CA GLY A 493 -20.62 -17.09 22.30
C GLY A 493 -19.98 -18.36 22.87
N ILE A 494 -19.96 -18.57 24.20
CA ILE A 494 -19.39 -19.78 24.81
C ILE A 494 -20.49 -20.57 25.53
N SER A 495 -20.50 -21.89 25.34
CA SER A 495 -21.48 -22.81 25.92
C SER A 495 -21.54 -22.68 27.45
N PRO A 496 -22.74 -22.69 28.07
CA PRO A 496 -22.86 -22.70 29.52
C PRO A 496 -22.31 -24.02 30.05
N SER A 497 -21.33 -23.95 30.96
CA SER A 497 -20.53 -25.06 31.53
C SER A 497 -19.49 -25.71 30.59
N ARG A 498 -18.31 -25.09 30.47
CA ARG A 498 -17.09 -25.75 29.98
C ARG A 498 -16.15 -25.91 31.16
N ASP A 499 -15.54 -27.07 31.36
CA ASP A 499 -14.49 -27.28 32.37
C ASP A 499 -13.37 -28.12 31.77
N ASP A 500 -12.31 -27.46 31.30
CA ASP A 500 -11.17 -28.13 30.64
C ASP A 500 -10.29 -28.96 31.58
N PHE A 501 -10.47 -28.81 32.89
CA PHE A 501 -9.76 -29.56 33.91
C PHE A 501 -10.51 -30.83 34.35
N ARG A 502 -11.67 -31.10 33.75
CA ARG A 502 -12.52 -32.21 34.15
C ARG A 502 -11.80 -33.56 33.96
N GLY A 503 -11.69 -34.31 35.07
CA GLY A 503 -11.08 -35.65 35.07
C GLY A 503 -9.60 -35.68 35.43
N VAL A 504 -8.98 -34.54 35.75
CA VAL A 504 -7.60 -34.48 36.25
C VAL A 504 -7.51 -33.67 37.55
N ASP A 505 -6.62 -34.11 38.45
CA ASP A 505 -6.23 -33.31 39.62
C ASP A 505 -4.96 -32.52 39.30
N VAL A 506 -5.05 -31.20 39.43
CA VAL A 506 -3.98 -30.23 39.15
C VAL A 506 -3.19 -29.88 40.42
N ARG A 507 -3.72 -30.18 41.61
CA ARG A 507 -3.11 -29.78 42.87
C ARG A 507 -1.73 -30.43 43.03
N GLY A 508 -0.70 -29.59 43.25
CA GLY A 508 0.67 -30.07 43.41
C GLY A 508 1.34 -30.56 42.11
N LYS A 509 0.76 -30.27 40.94
CA LYS A 509 1.25 -30.72 39.63
C LYS A 509 1.63 -29.56 38.71
N VAL A 510 2.43 -29.86 37.69
CA VAL A 510 2.75 -28.95 36.59
C VAL A 510 1.78 -29.21 35.43
N VAL A 511 1.30 -28.15 34.78
CA VAL A 511 0.32 -28.27 33.70
C VAL A 511 0.98 -28.04 32.35
N LEU A 512 0.97 -29.03 31.47
CA LEU A 512 1.25 -28.87 30.05
C LEU A 512 -0.01 -28.33 29.35
N LEU A 513 -0.02 -27.03 29.11
CA LEU A 513 -1.16 -26.27 28.61
C LEU A 513 -1.03 -26.00 27.11
N VAL A 514 -2.04 -26.41 26.35
CA VAL A 514 -2.27 -25.93 24.97
C VAL A 514 -3.47 -24.97 25.02
N PRO A 515 -3.25 -23.65 25.09
CA PRO A 515 -4.35 -22.70 25.24
C PRO A 515 -5.18 -22.58 23.95
N ASP A 516 -6.42 -22.11 24.09
CA ASP A 516 -7.26 -21.74 22.93
C ASP A 516 -6.65 -20.59 22.12
N SER A 517 -5.99 -19.66 22.82
CA SER A 517 -5.23 -18.55 22.25
C SER A 517 -4.08 -18.20 23.19
N THR A 518 -2.87 -18.07 22.65
CA THR A 518 -1.68 -17.64 23.41
C THR A 518 -1.79 -16.21 23.94
N PHE A 519 -2.68 -15.39 23.36
CA PHE A 519 -2.93 -14.01 23.84
C PHE A 519 -3.82 -13.94 25.08
N LEU A 520 -4.49 -15.05 25.45
CA LEU A 520 -5.45 -15.10 26.56
C LEU A 520 -4.98 -16.01 27.70
N LEU A 521 -3.66 -16.07 27.96
CA LEU A 521 -3.07 -16.95 28.97
C LEU A 521 -3.39 -16.55 30.42
N SER A 522 -3.71 -15.30 30.70
CA SER A 522 -3.91 -14.83 32.08
C SER A 522 -5.04 -15.58 32.81
N ARG A 523 -6.13 -15.94 32.11
CA ARG A 523 -7.25 -16.66 32.74
C ARG A 523 -6.93 -18.14 33.00
N PRO A 524 -6.42 -18.93 32.03
CA PRO A 524 -5.96 -20.30 32.29
C PRO A 524 -4.91 -20.41 33.39
N VAL A 525 -3.91 -19.52 33.39
CA VAL A 525 -2.85 -19.54 34.41
C VAL A 525 -3.41 -19.22 35.80
N GLN A 526 -4.34 -18.25 35.89
CA GLN A 526 -5.04 -17.95 37.15
C GLN A 526 -5.80 -19.17 37.67
N GLU A 527 -6.56 -19.85 36.82
CA GLU A 527 -7.32 -21.05 37.19
C GLU A 527 -6.41 -22.19 37.68
N ILE A 528 -5.29 -22.44 36.99
CA ILE A 528 -4.29 -23.43 37.39
C ILE A 528 -3.74 -23.11 38.78
N ARG A 529 -3.40 -21.84 39.03
CA ARG A 529 -2.89 -21.38 40.32
C ARG A 529 -3.92 -21.53 41.44
N GLU A 530 -5.17 -21.14 41.20
CA GLU A 530 -6.28 -21.26 42.16
C GLU A 530 -6.59 -22.72 42.52
N ARG A 531 -6.39 -23.65 41.58
CA ARG A 531 -6.50 -25.11 41.82
C ARG A 531 -5.27 -25.73 42.50
N GLY A 532 -4.23 -24.94 42.77
CA GLY A 532 -3.00 -25.37 43.45
C GLY A 532 -1.96 -26.00 42.52
N GLY A 533 -1.99 -25.69 41.22
CA GLY A 533 -0.94 -26.05 40.27
C GLY A 533 0.37 -25.33 40.58
N LEU A 534 1.49 -26.03 40.37
CA LEU A 534 2.82 -25.57 40.75
C LEU A 534 3.61 -24.92 39.60
N GLY A 535 3.16 -25.04 38.35
CA GLY A 535 3.86 -24.48 37.19
C GLY A 535 3.14 -24.79 35.87
N VAL A 536 3.58 -24.14 34.79
CA VAL A 536 2.98 -24.29 33.45
C VAL A 536 4.05 -24.53 32.39
N LEU A 537 3.80 -25.51 31.52
CA LEU A 537 4.58 -25.77 30.31
C LEU A 537 3.70 -25.45 29.09
N ILE A 538 4.23 -24.74 28.11
CA ILE A 538 3.51 -24.35 26.89
C ILE A 538 4.27 -24.87 25.68
N PRO A 539 3.68 -25.73 24.83
CA PRO A 539 4.32 -26.16 23.60
C PRO A 539 4.52 -24.99 22.63
N ALA A 540 5.72 -24.89 22.07
CA ALA A 540 6.06 -23.88 21.07
C ALA A 540 5.19 -23.97 19.80
N SER A 541 4.80 -22.83 19.24
CA SER A 541 4.12 -22.72 17.94
C SER A 541 5.05 -23.14 16.79
N ILE A 542 4.51 -23.37 15.59
CA ILE A 542 5.32 -23.80 14.44
C ILE A 542 6.26 -22.66 14.07
N GLY A 543 7.57 -22.92 14.04
CA GLY A 543 8.57 -21.91 13.68
C GLY A 543 9.02 -21.00 14.84
N ALA A 544 8.53 -21.21 16.06
CA ALA A 544 8.99 -20.47 17.23
C ALA A 544 10.47 -20.75 17.53
N GLN A 545 11.24 -19.68 17.75
CA GLN A 545 12.66 -19.73 18.07
C GLN A 545 12.88 -19.86 19.59
N MET A 546 13.52 -20.94 20.05
CA MET A 546 13.86 -21.10 21.47
C MET A 546 14.94 -20.10 21.91
N GLY A 547 15.80 -19.66 20.98
CA GLY A 547 16.82 -18.64 21.22
C GLY A 547 16.28 -17.24 21.50
N MET A 548 15.01 -16.99 21.15
CA MET A 548 14.35 -15.72 21.35
C MET A 548 14.12 -15.44 22.84
N LYS A 549 14.41 -14.21 23.26
CA LYS A 549 14.13 -13.71 24.60
C LYS A 549 12.93 -12.77 24.55
N GLY A 550 11.80 -13.23 25.07
CA GLY A 550 10.63 -12.38 25.19
C GLY A 550 10.84 -11.29 26.24
N SER A 551 10.21 -10.16 25.99
CA SER A 551 10.16 -9.04 26.92
C SER A 551 9.19 -9.34 28.08
N TYR A 552 9.53 -8.87 29.27
CA TYR A 552 8.79 -9.20 30.49
C TYR A 552 7.63 -8.21 30.66
N ILE A 553 6.54 -8.50 29.97
CA ILE A 553 5.33 -7.66 29.97
C ILE A 553 4.68 -7.71 31.36
N VAL A 554 4.53 -6.53 31.96
CA VAL A 554 3.95 -6.35 33.28
C VAL A 554 2.44 -6.27 33.17
N ASP A 555 1.74 -7.34 33.49
CA ASP A 555 0.29 -7.28 33.69
C ASP A 555 -0.09 -7.12 35.17
N ARG A 556 0.68 -7.68 36.12
CA ARG A 556 0.36 -7.66 37.57
C ARG A 556 1.61 -7.66 38.48
N PRO A 557 2.29 -6.52 38.67
CA PRO A 557 3.49 -6.44 39.50
C PRO A 557 3.14 -6.68 40.97
N GLY A 558 3.87 -7.59 41.62
CA GLY A 558 3.69 -7.92 43.05
C GLY A 558 2.67 -9.03 43.34
N GLU A 559 1.96 -9.57 42.35
CA GLU A 559 1.13 -10.76 42.54
C GLU A 559 1.99 -12.04 42.61
N PRO A 560 1.55 -13.07 43.39
CA PRO A 560 2.22 -14.37 43.40
C PRO A 560 2.22 -15.02 42.01
N THR A 561 3.40 -15.39 41.52
CA THR A 561 3.57 -16.08 40.23
C THR A 561 3.83 -17.57 40.41
N ILE A 562 3.61 -18.34 39.36
CA ILE A 562 4.11 -19.73 39.22
C ILE A 562 5.09 -19.78 38.04
N PRO A 563 6.09 -20.69 38.04
CA PRO A 563 7.06 -20.77 36.96
C PRO A 563 6.39 -21.26 35.67
N GLY A 564 6.72 -20.59 34.57
CA GLY A 564 6.18 -20.88 33.24
C GLY A 564 7.28 -21.05 32.20
N LEU A 565 7.25 -22.14 31.43
CA LEU A 565 8.22 -22.39 30.36
C LEU A 565 7.52 -22.64 29.03
N VAL A 566 8.04 -22.05 27.96
CA VAL A 566 7.75 -22.48 26.60
C VAL A 566 8.76 -23.57 26.23
N ILE A 567 8.27 -24.75 25.86
CA ILE A 567 9.10 -25.91 25.52
C ILE A 567 9.00 -26.25 24.04
N ARG A 568 10.07 -26.81 23.49
CA ARG A 568 10.09 -27.33 22.12
C ARG A 568 8.98 -28.36 21.90
N ARG A 569 8.37 -28.34 20.72
CA ARG A 569 7.18 -29.16 20.46
C ARG A 569 7.45 -30.65 20.53
N ASP A 570 8.58 -31.09 20.00
CA ASP A 570 9.00 -32.49 20.10
C ASP A 570 9.29 -32.90 21.55
N LEU A 571 9.74 -31.98 22.41
CA LEU A 571 9.82 -32.22 23.84
C LEU A 571 8.42 -32.37 24.47
N ALA A 572 7.45 -31.54 24.07
CA ALA A 572 6.05 -31.73 24.47
C ALA A 572 5.48 -33.07 23.96
N ASP A 573 5.77 -33.47 22.72
CA ASP A 573 5.36 -34.76 22.15
C ASP A 573 5.97 -35.94 22.93
N ARG A 574 7.22 -35.82 23.38
CA ARG A 574 7.87 -36.80 24.26
C ARG A 574 7.16 -36.94 25.61
N ILE A 575 6.64 -35.86 26.18
CA ILE A 575 5.84 -35.89 27.42
C ILE A 575 4.51 -36.63 27.18
N LEU A 576 3.93 -36.49 25.99
CA LEU A 576 2.64 -37.09 25.64
C LEU A 576 2.73 -38.53 25.09
N ALA A 577 3.95 -39.04 24.88
CA ALA A 577 4.19 -40.31 24.17
C ALA A 577 3.48 -41.52 24.82
N SER A 578 3.34 -41.54 26.15
CA SER A 578 2.63 -42.60 26.89
C SER A 578 1.16 -42.75 26.51
N HIS A 579 0.56 -41.70 25.95
CA HIS A 579 -0.85 -41.65 25.54
C HIS A 579 -1.03 -41.75 24.02
N GLY A 580 0.06 -41.93 23.26
CA GLY A 580 0.02 -42.12 21.81
C GLY A 580 -0.51 -40.92 21.02
N VAL A 581 -0.41 -39.70 21.58
CA VAL A 581 -0.89 -38.45 20.96
C VAL A 581 0.25 -37.47 20.77
N THR A 582 0.12 -36.60 19.77
CA THR A 582 1.06 -35.48 19.50
C THR A 582 0.34 -34.14 19.56
N ILE A 583 1.06 -33.06 19.84
CA ILE A 583 0.54 -31.69 19.84
C ILE A 583 -0.12 -31.35 18.49
N ARG A 584 0.50 -31.76 17.37
CA ARG A 584 -0.07 -31.55 16.04
C ARG A 584 -1.43 -32.20 15.88
N GLU A 585 -1.56 -33.44 16.35
CA GLU A 585 -2.82 -34.16 16.26
C GLU A 585 -3.90 -33.57 17.17
N ILE A 586 -3.53 -33.19 18.39
CA ILE A 586 -4.45 -32.55 19.34
C ILE A 586 -4.98 -31.23 18.79
N VAL A 587 -4.11 -30.36 18.26
CA VAL A 587 -4.52 -29.07 17.66
C VAL A 587 -5.43 -29.30 16.46
N ARG A 588 -5.07 -30.22 15.54
CA ARG A 588 -5.91 -30.54 14.37
C ARG A 588 -7.31 -31.03 14.79
N ARG A 589 -7.38 -31.99 15.71
CA ARG A 589 -8.66 -32.50 16.22
C ARG A 589 -9.48 -31.41 16.92
N SER A 590 -8.80 -30.51 17.64
CA SER A 590 -9.40 -29.35 18.30
C SER A 590 -10.04 -28.40 17.29
N GLU A 591 -9.36 -28.09 16.19
CA GLU A 591 -9.89 -27.26 15.10
C GLU A 591 -11.09 -27.91 14.40
N GLU A 592 -11.03 -29.21 14.13
CA GLU A 592 -12.13 -29.98 13.53
C GLU A 592 -13.39 -29.98 14.40
N LEU A 593 -13.23 -30.11 15.72
CA LEU A 593 -14.34 -30.01 16.67
C LEU A 593 -14.94 -28.61 16.69
N ARG A 594 -14.10 -27.56 16.70
CA ARG A 594 -14.57 -26.16 16.65
C ARG A 594 -15.33 -25.87 15.35
N ALA A 595 -14.87 -26.39 14.21
CA ALA A 595 -15.56 -26.27 12.93
C ALA A 595 -16.96 -26.92 12.92
N GLN A 596 -17.19 -27.90 13.80
CA GLN A 596 -18.50 -28.52 14.01
C GLN A 596 -19.36 -27.81 15.08
N GLY A 597 -18.91 -26.66 15.60
CA GLY A 597 -19.57 -25.95 16.69
C GLY A 597 -19.45 -26.66 18.05
N LYS A 598 -18.52 -27.61 18.20
CA LYS A 598 -18.25 -28.32 19.46
C LYS A 598 -17.10 -27.65 20.20
N THR A 599 -17.14 -27.71 21.53
CA THR A 599 -16.05 -27.24 22.39
C THR A 599 -15.06 -28.39 22.63
N PRO A 600 -13.82 -28.33 22.13
CA PRO A 600 -12.81 -29.34 22.39
C PRO A 600 -12.33 -29.22 23.84
N SER A 601 -12.27 -30.35 24.55
CA SER A 601 -11.79 -30.42 25.93
C SER A 601 -11.10 -31.76 26.13
N LEU A 602 -9.87 -31.74 26.64
CA LEU A 602 -9.04 -32.93 26.82
C LEU A 602 -8.05 -32.69 27.96
N ALA A 603 -8.05 -33.58 28.96
CA ALA A 603 -7.08 -33.58 30.04
C ALA A 603 -6.76 -34.99 30.51
N PHE A 604 -5.49 -35.26 30.84
CA PHE A 604 -5.01 -36.54 31.39
C PHE A 604 -3.68 -36.38 32.11
N ASP A 605 -3.34 -37.34 32.97
CA ASP A 605 -2.03 -37.42 33.62
C ASP A 605 -1.00 -38.04 32.65
N THR A 606 0.17 -37.42 32.50
CA THR A 606 1.16 -37.86 31.51
C THR A 606 2.07 -38.99 32.02
N GLY A 607 2.14 -39.17 33.35
CA GLY A 607 3.11 -40.05 34.02
C GLY A 607 4.54 -39.49 34.11
N VAL A 608 4.80 -38.31 33.52
CA VAL A 608 6.11 -37.65 33.58
C VAL A 608 6.22 -36.79 34.83
N ARG A 609 7.41 -36.74 35.42
CA ARG A 609 7.73 -35.85 36.54
C ARG A 609 8.86 -34.91 36.18
N VAL A 610 8.77 -33.68 36.65
CA VAL A 610 9.71 -32.60 36.28
C VAL A 610 10.22 -31.84 37.49
N ARG A 611 11.43 -31.31 37.35
CA ARG A 611 11.97 -30.19 38.12
C ARG A 611 12.01 -28.97 37.22
N MET A 612 11.54 -27.84 37.72
CA MET A 612 11.65 -26.57 36.99
C MET A 612 11.85 -25.40 37.94
N ARG A 613 12.69 -24.44 37.54
CA ARG A 613 12.98 -23.25 38.33
C ARG A 613 13.14 -22.04 37.44
N VAL A 614 12.39 -20.98 37.76
CA VAL A 614 12.52 -19.65 37.17
C VAL A 614 12.73 -18.69 38.32
N SER A 615 13.80 -17.91 38.26
CA SER A 615 14.15 -16.96 39.34
C SER A 615 14.38 -15.59 38.75
N LEU A 616 13.47 -14.68 39.05
CA LEU A 616 13.56 -13.28 38.66
C LEU A 616 14.02 -12.44 39.85
N LEU A 617 14.74 -11.36 39.56
CA LEU A 617 15.00 -10.32 40.54
C LEU A 617 13.67 -9.69 41.01
N PRO A 618 13.62 -9.13 42.22
CA PRO A 618 12.48 -8.34 42.65
C PRO A 618 12.13 -7.28 41.61
N TRP A 619 10.83 -7.03 41.44
CA TRP A 619 10.37 -5.96 40.57
C TRP A 619 10.89 -4.62 41.07
N GLU A 620 11.55 -3.88 40.19
CA GLU A 620 12.06 -2.54 40.47
C GLU A 620 11.31 -1.54 39.62
N THR A 621 10.92 -0.42 40.22
CA THR A 621 10.47 0.75 39.46
C THR A 621 11.68 1.56 39.03
N ARG A 622 11.80 1.78 37.72
CA ARG A 622 12.87 2.59 37.13
C ARG A 622 12.27 3.67 36.26
N THR A 623 13.04 4.73 36.03
CA THR A 623 12.68 5.79 35.08
C THR A 623 13.33 5.50 33.73
N THR A 624 12.56 5.63 32.67
CA THR A 624 13.01 5.62 31.27
C THR A 624 12.43 6.84 30.54
N GLN A 625 12.63 6.94 29.23
CA GLN A 625 12.26 8.12 28.46
C GLN A 625 11.86 7.81 27.02
N ASN A 626 10.97 8.62 26.45
CA ASN A 626 10.89 8.82 25.00
C ASN A 626 11.87 9.94 24.60
N VAL A 627 12.41 9.89 23.38
CA VAL A 627 13.22 10.98 22.80
C VAL A 627 12.45 11.65 21.69
N LEU A 628 12.15 12.94 21.86
CA LEU A 628 11.23 13.70 21.03
C LEU A 628 11.90 14.97 20.50
N GLY A 629 12.09 15.03 19.18
CA GLY A 629 12.56 16.22 18.47
C GLY A 629 11.56 16.62 17.38
N TYR A 630 11.33 17.91 17.16
CA TYR A 630 10.36 18.35 16.15
C TYR A 630 10.90 19.43 15.22
N LEU A 631 10.37 19.46 14.01
CA LEU A 631 10.56 20.53 13.04
C LEU A 631 9.25 21.32 12.92
N PRO A 632 9.24 22.63 13.22
CA PRO A 632 8.02 23.43 13.18
C PRO A 632 7.49 23.56 11.75
N GLY A 633 6.17 23.50 11.63
CA GLY A 633 5.48 23.74 10.35
C GLY A 633 5.71 25.16 9.83
N SER A 634 5.93 25.27 8.52
CA SER A 634 6.20 26.53 7.83
C SER A 634 4.94 27.34 7.49
N ASP A 635 3.77 26.70 7.45
CA ASP A 635 2.50 27.37 7.16
C ASP A 635 1.72 27.64 8.45
N PRO A 636 1.47 28.90 8.83
CA PRO A 636 0.71 29.24 10.03
C PRO A 636 -0.69 28.61 10.11
N ASN A 637 -1.30 28.28 8.97
CA ASN A 637 -2.63 27.66 8.91
C ASN A 637 -2.61 26.16 9.24
N TYR A 638 -1.45 25.50 9.11
CA TYR A 638 -1.30 24.06 9.29
C TYR A 638 -0.26 23.68 10.34
N ALA A 639 0.57 24.63 10.82
CA ALA A 639 1.62 24.37 11.80
C ALA A 639 1.10 23.83 13.15
N TRP A 640 -0.19 24.01 13.45
CA TRP A 640 -0.84 23.43 14.63
C TRP A 640 -1.17 21.94 14.47
N GLN A 641 -1.15 21.40 13.23
CA GLN A 641 -1.28 19.99 12.94
C GLN A 641 0.08 19.30 13.03
N THR A 642 0.08 18.04 13.44
CA THR A 642 1.29 17.26 13.66
C THR A 642 1.29 15.97 12.86
N VAL A 643 2.39 15.68 12.18
CA VAL A 643 2.71 14.37 11.61
C VAL A 643 3.84 13.77 12.42
N ILE A 644 3.70 12.53 12.86
CA ILE A 644 4.73 11.83 13.64
C ILE A 644 5.42 10.80 12.74
N ILE A 645 6.73 10.72 12.82
CA ILE A 645 7.54 9.64 12.25
C ILE A 645 8.50 9.13 13.32
N GLY A 646 8.64 7.81 13.45
CA GLY A 646 9.46 7.25 14.51
C GLY A 646 9.39 5.75 14.64
N GLY A 647 10.13 5.23 15.61
CA GLY A 647 10.14 3.81 16.01
C GLY A 647 10.68 3.69 17.43
N HIS A 648 10.57 2.52 18.04
CA HIS A 648 11.17 2.31 19.35
C HIS A 648 12.69 2.20 19.28
N TYR A 649 13.38 2.47 20.39
CA TYR A 649 14.84 2.36 20.47
C TYR A 649 15.32 1.41 21.57
N ASP A 650 14.44 1.06 22.51
CA ASP A 650 14.75 0.12 23.58
C ASP A 650 14.69 -1.31 23.06
N HIS A 651 15.53 -2.18 23.62
CA HIS A 651 15.49 -3.61 23.33
C HIS A 651 15.60 -4.42 24.64
N ILE A 652 16.02 -5.67 24.56
CA ILE A 652 16.02 -6.59 25.69
C ILE A 652 17.38 -6.67 26.40
N ALA A 653 17.32 -6.80 27.73
CA ALA A 653 18.52 -6.91 28.56
C ALA A 653 19.36 -8.15 28.24
N PRO A 654 20.66 -8.18 28.58
CA PRO A 654 21.45 -9.40 28.51
C PRO A 654 20.87 -10.54 29.34
N ASP A 655 21.13 -11.78 28.96
CA ASP A 655 20.79 -12.94 29.78
C ASP A 655 21.81 -13.12 30.95
N PRO A 656 21.53 -13.97 31.94
CA PRO A 656 22.46 -14.24 33.04
C PRO A 656 23.81 -14.83 32.58
N ASN A 657 23.88 -15.39 31.37
CA ASN A 657 25.12 -15.89 30.77
C ASN A 657 25.92 -14.78 30.05
N GLY A 658 25.44 -13.54 30.08
CA GLY A 658 26.08 -12.38 29.47
C GLY A 658 25.83 -12.22 27.97
N ARG A 659 24.93 -13.00 27.36
CA ARG A 659 24.60 -12.86 25.93
C ARG A 659 23.88 -11.54 25.69
N ILE A 660 24.33 -10.80 24.67
CA ILE A 660 23.77 -9.52 24.27
C ILE A 660 22.77 -9.73 23.13
N PHE A 661 21.65 -9.02 23.22
CA PHE A 661 20.63 -8.95 22.18
C PHE A 661 20.70 -7.54 21.62
N ALA A 662 21.19 -7.38 20.39
CA ALA A 662 21.60 -6.07 19.90
C ALA A 662 20.44 -5.26 19.29
N GLY A 663 19.38 -5.91 18.79
CA GLY A 663 18.19 -5.23 18.27
C GLY A 663 18.47 -4.36 17.05
N ALA A 664 19.35 -4.82 16.16
CA ALA A 664 19.78 -4.04 14.99
C ALA A 664 18.63 -3.86 13.99
N HIS A 665 17.92 -4.94 13.69
CA HIS A 665 16.78 -4.98 12.81
C HIS A 665 15.54 -4.50 13.54
N ASP A 666 15.23 -5.11 14.69
CA ASP A 666 14.00 -4.90 15.45
C ASP A 666 13.71 -3.41 15.65
N ASN A 667 14.68 -2.65 16.15
CA ASN A 667 14.39 -1.26 16.52
C ASN A 667 15.45 -0.23 16.16
N ALA A 668 16.75 -0.57 16.16
CA ALA A 668 17.77 0.38 15.76
C ALA A 668 17.59 0.84 14.30
N SER A 669 17.11 -0.04 13.42
CA SER A 669 16.84 0.27 12.01
C SER A 669 15.77 1.35 11.82
N GLY A 670 14.66 1.30 12.57
CA GLY A 670 13.59 2.30 12.49
C GLY A 670 14.03 3.69 12.96
N VAL A 671 14.80 3.73 14.05
CA VAL A 671 15.40 4.98 14.56
C VAL A 671 16.41 5.54 13.57
N ALA A 672 17.24 4.68 12.96
CA ALA A 672 18.22 5.10 11.97
C ALA A 672 17.56 5.71 10.72
N VAL A 673 16.49 5.10 10.21
CA VAL A 673 15.70 5.67 9.12
C VAL A 673 15.09 7.01 9.54
N THR A 674 14.56 7.12 10.76
CA THR A 674 14.00 8.38 11.29
C THR A 674 15.04 9.52 11.31
N LEU A 675 16.25 9.24 11.79
CA LEU A 675 17.36 10.20 11.82
C LEU A 675 17.79 10.63 10.42
N GLU A 676 17.88 9.68 9.49
CA GLU A 676 18.28 9.94 8.11
C GLU A 676 17.21 10.71 7.34
N VAL A 677 15.92 10.45 7.58
CA VAL A 677 14.82 11.27 7.05
C VAL A 677 14.89 12.70 7.60
N ALA A 678 15.16 12.88 8.90
CA ALA A 678 15.32 14.21 9.50
C ALA A 678 16.47 14.99 8.86
N ARG A 679 17.63 14.35 8.65
CA ARG A 679 18.78 14.92 7.92
C ARG A 679 18.38 15.32 6.51
N LEU A 680 17.71 14.42 5.80
CA LEU A 680 17.28 14.64 4.42
C LEU A 680 16.40 15.88 4.28
N LEU A 681 15.39 16.06 5.17
CA LEU A 681 14.54 17.26 5.14
C LEU A 681 15.34 18.55 5.34
N GLN A 682 16.30 18.53 6.26
CA GLN A 682 17.12 19.70 6.55
C GLN A 682 18.09 20.04 5.41
N GLU A 683 18.79 19.05 4.87
CA GLU A 683 19.78 19.26 3.80
C GLU A 683 19.14 19.61 2.45
N THR A 684 17.97 19.04 2.15
CA THR A 684 17.22 19.41 0.94
C THR A 684 16.58 20.79 1.05
N GLY A 685 16.49 21.34 2.26
CA GLY A 685 15.78 22.59 2.54
C GLY A 685 14.26 22.46 2.44
N PHE A 686 13.73 21.23 2.43
CA PHE A 686 12.29 21.01 2.46
C PHE A 686 11.71 21.60 3.76
N ARG A 687 10.59 22.31 3.63
CA ARG A 687 9.90 22.98 4.74
C ARG A 687 8.48 22.43 4.83
N PRO A 688 8.23 21.44 5.69
CA PRO A 688 6.89 20.93 5.96
C PRO A 688 5.92 22.06 6.29
N LYS A 689 4.67 22.02 5.80
CA LYS A 689 3.62 22.97 6.19
C LYS A 689 3.10 22.67 7.59
N GLN A 690 2.89 21.39 7.89
CA GLN A 690 2.58 20.87 9.22
C GLN A 690 3.83 20.71 10.07
N THR A 691 3.66 20.67 11.39
CA THR A 691 4.75 20.33 12.31
C THR A 691 5.07 18.83 12.18
N VAL A 692 6.36 18.49 12.09
CA VAL A 692 6.82 17.10 12.06
C VAL A 692 7.47 16.76 13.40
N LEU A 693 6.95 15.75 14.09
CA LEU A 693 7.56 15.19 15.29
C LEU A 693 8.33 13.92 14.93
N PHE A 694 9.63 13.93 15.20
CA PHE A 694 10.51 12.77 15.17
C PHE A 694 10.55 12.16 16.56
N ALA A 695 10.16 10.89 16.67
CA ALA A 695 10.04 10.21 17.95
C ALA A 695 10.86 8.92 17.98
N ALA A 696 11.61 8.74 19.07
CA ALA A 696 12.15 7.45 19.45
C ALA A 696 11.46 6.99 20.74
N TRP A 697 10.66 5.92 20.64
CA TRP A 697 9.86 5.42 21.75
C TRP A 697 10.69 4.53 22.69
N GLY A 698 10.54 4.73 23.99
CA GLY A 698 11.13 3.86 25.01
C GLY A 698 10.12 2.84 25.53
N ALA A 699 10.60 1.76 26.12
CA ALA A 699 9.77 0.70 26.72
C ALA A 699 8.67 0.13 25.81
N GLU A 700 8.91 0.06 24.50
CA GLU A 700 8.03 -0.64 23.55
C GLU A 700 8.01 -2.14 23.89
N GLU A 701 9.19 -2.68 24.18
CA GLU A 701 9.39 -4.09 24.48
C GLU A 701 8.58 -4.53 25.70
N LEU A 702 8.39 -3.63 26.66
CA LEU A 702 7.61 -3.88 27.87
C LEU A 702 6.08 -3.72 27.66
N GLY A 703 5.65 -3.59 26.41
CA GLY A 703 4.24 -3.52 26.01
C GLY A 703 3.79 -2.11 25.60
N LEU A 704 4.53 -1.47 24.70
CA LEU A 704 4.24 -0.16 24.09
C LEU A 704 4.18 0.98 25.12
N LEU A 705 4.94 0.89 26.23
CA LEU A 705 4.74 1.78 27.38
C LEU A 705 5.08 3.24 27.03
N GLY A 706 6.10 3.48 26.21
CA GLY A 706 6.46 4.83 25.78
C GLY A 706 5.43 5.50 24.90
N SER A 707 4.95 4.83 23.84
CA SER A 707 3.89 5.38 22.99
C SER A 707 2.55 5.50 23.72
N LYS A 708 2.20 4.56 24.61
CA LYS A 708 1.03 4.66 25.52
C LYS A 708 1.14 5.85 26.47
N TYR A 709 2.33 6.10 27.00
CA TYR A 709 2.59 7.27 27.82
C TYR A 709 2.44 8.55 27.00
N TYR A 710 3.00 8.61 25.79
CA TYR A 710 2.88 9.78 24.92
C TYR A 710 1.43 10.13 24.58
N VAL A 711 0.60 9.16 24.17
CA VAL A 711 -0.81 9.46 23.80
C VAL A 711 -1.63 9.97 24.98
N THR A 712 -1.24 9.66 26.23
CA THR A 712 -1.89 10.16 27.45
C THR A 712 -1.27 11.45 27.98
N HIS A 713 0.02 11.68 27.70
CA HIS A 713 0.79 12.86 28.11
C HIS A 713 1.49 13.48 26.89
N PRO A 714 0.74 13.96 25.90
CA PRO A 714 1.31 14.32 24.61
C PRO A 714 2.06 15.65 24.63
N ALA A 715 3.20 15.71 23.95
CA ALA A 715 3.83 16.98 23.59
C ALA A 715 2.95 17.76 22.58
N PHE A 716 2.37 17.05 21.61
CA PHE A 716 1.41 17.56 20.65
C PHE A 716 0.08 16.81 20.77
N PRO A 717 -1.07 17.48 21.01
CA PRO A 717 -2.34 16.83 21.29
C PRO A 717 -2.75 15.81 20.21
N PRO A 718 -3.18 14.57 20.55
CA PRO A 718 -3.59 13.55 19.59
C PRO A 718 -4.66 14.02 18.59
N LYS A 719 -5.58 14.89 19.03
CA LYS A 719 -6.60 15.51 18.16
C LYS A 719 -6.04 16.37 17.01
N ASN A 720 -4.80 16.84 17.15
CA ASN A 720 -4.07 17.62 16.15
C ASN A 720 -3.10 16.74 15.35
N THR A 721 -2.89 15.49 15.77
CA THR A 721 -2.04 14.53 15.07
C THR A 721 -2.82 13.93 13.91
N ILE A 722 -2.39 14.21 12.68
CA ILE A 722 -3.13 13.79 11.46
C ILE A 722 -2.61 12.47 10.88
N ALA A 723 -1.36 12.10 11.19
CA ALA A 723 -0.74 10.86 10.73
C ALA A 723 0.43 10.44 11.63
N VAL A 724 0.64 9.13 11.77
CA VAL A 724 1.82 8.52 12.38
C VAL A 724 2.40 7.47 11.44
N LEU A 725 3.66 7.65 11.07
CA LEU A 725 4.48 6.67 10.34
C LEU A 725 5.38 5.95 11.35
N ASN A 726 4.97 4.76 11.78
CA ASN A 726 5.75 3.92 12.68
C ASN A 726 6.71 3.04 11.87
N LEU A 727 7.97 2.97 12.28
CA LEU A 727 9.06 2.25 11.64
C LEU A 727 9.62 1.23 12.62
N ASP A 728 9.43 -0.05 12.33
CA ASP A 728 9.86 -1.16 13.18
C ASP A 728 10.31 -2.30 12.25
N SER A 729 11.45 -2.91 12.55
CA SER A 729 11.93 -4.05 11.78
C SER A 729 12.09 -3.74 10.27
N VAL A 730 12.82 -2.66 9.94
CA VAL A 730 12.94 -2.13 8.56
C VAL A 730 14.30 -2.38 7.90
N GLY A 731 15.19 -3.14 8.55
CA GLY A 731 16.58 -3.34 8.09
C GLY A 731 16.96 -4.69 7.47
N ARG A 732 16.05 -5.67 7.41
CA ARG A 732 16.36 -7.07 7.04
C ARG A 732 15.14 -7.73 6.41
N GLY A 733 15.30 -8.43 5.30
CA GLY A 733 14.18 -9.02 4.56
C GLY A 733 14.63 -9.70 3.27
N ASN A 734 13.74 -10.49 2.67
CA ASN A 734 14.13 -11.42 1.60
C ASN A 734 13.55 -11.00 0.23
N ARG A 735 12.84 -9.87 0.15
CA ARG A 735 12.08 -9.41 -1.02
C ARG A 735 11.94 -7.89 -1.03
N ARG A 736 11.82 -7.30 -2.23
CA ARG A 736 11.42 -5.90 -2.45
C ARG A 736 9.94 -5.64 -2.17
N GLN A 737 9.47 -6.01 -0.99
CA GLN A 737 8.07 -5.89 -0.62
C GLN A 737 7.98 -5.30 0.78
N LEU A 738 7.66 -4.02 0.89
CA LEU A 738 7.39 -3.36 2.16
C LEU A 738 6.01 -3.79 2.69
N ALA A 739 5.97 -4.32 3.92
CA ALA A 739 4.71 -4.57 4.59
C ALA A 739 4.21 -3.29 5.26
N ILE A 740 2.94 -2.96 5.02
CA ILE A 740 2.29 -1.78 5.57
C ILE A 740 1.07 -2.23 6.36
N SER A 741 0.99 -1.89 7.65
CA SER A 741 -0.16 -2.26 8.46
C SER A 741 -1.43 -1.59 7.93
N LYS A 742 -2.48 -2.39 7.77
CA LYS A 742 -3.77 -1.93 7.27
C LYS A 742 -4.77 -1.89 8.42
N SER A 743 -5.25 -0.70 8.75
CA SER A 743 -6.24 -0.47 9.79
C SER A 743 -7.43 0.31 9.24
N GLU A 744 -8.64 -0.02 9.72
CA GLU A 744 -9.86 0.69 9.33
C GLU A 744 -9.81 2.19 9.67
N LYS A 745 -9.05 2.53 10.72
CA LYS A 745 -8.88 3.91 11.17
C LYS A 745 -7.82 4.69 10.36
N ALA A 746 -7.11 4.03 9.45
CA ALA A 746 -5.96 4.60 8.73
C ALA A 746 -5.92 4.25 7.23
N TYR A 747 -7.06 3.90 6.60
CA TYR A 747 -7.10 3.52 5.18
C TYR A 747 -6.45 4.55 4.23
N SER A 748 -6.76 5.83 4.40
CA SER A 748 -6.18 6.88 3.55
C SER A 748 -4.67 7.00 3.72
N LEU A 749 -4.17 6.82 4.95
CA LEU A 749 -2.74 6.83 5.24
C LEU A 749 -2.04 5.60 4.65
N TYR A 750 -2.64 4.41 4.75
CA TYR A 750 -2.14 3.18 4.11
C TYR A 750 -1.93 3.40 2.60
N TYR A 751 -2.93 3.90 1.89
CA TYR A 751 -2.82 4.08 0.44
C TYR A 751 -1.86 5.20 0.04
N LEU A 752 -1.70 6.22 0.89
CA LEU A 752 -0.68 7.25 0.66
C LEU A 752 0.73 6.63 0.72
N VAL A 753 1.03 5.85 1.76
CA VAL A 753 2.32 5.17 1.90
C VAL A 753 2.52 4.12 0.80
N GLU A 754 1.47 3.39 0.42
CA GLU A 754 1.55 2.43 -0.69
C GLU A 754 1.88 3.12 -2.02
N ASN A 755 1.27 4.27 -2.29
CA ASN A 755 1.59 5.07 -3.47
C ASN A 755 3.01 5.63 -3.42
N ALA A 756 3.48 6.06 -2.24
CA ALA A 756 4.86 6.48 -2.03
C ALA A 756 5.84 5.35 -2.39
N ALA A 757 5.59 4.14 -1.88
CA ALA A 757 6.39 2.95 -2.18
C ALA A 757 6.44 2.66 -3.68
N HIS A 758 5.28 2.62 -4.35
CA HIS A 758 5.21 2.38 -5.79
C HIS A 758 5.94 3.44 -6.61
N ARG A 759 5.92 4.71 -6.19
CA ARG A 759 6.69 5.79 -6.84
C ARG A 759 8.19 5.62 -6.68
N MET A 760 8.63 5.06 -5.56
CA MET A 760 10.03 4.71 -5.32
C MET A 760 10.42 3.35 -5.93
N GLY A 761 9.49 2.66 -6.60
CA GLY A 761 9.73 1.36 -7.23
C GLY A 761 9.75 0.19 -6.25
N VAL A 762 9.24 0.40 -5.04
CA VAL A 762 9.14 -0.60 -3.97
C VAL A 762 7.77 -1.27 -4.03
N GLY A 763 7.73 -2.60 -4.04
CA GLY A 763 6.48 -3.34 -3.97
C GLY A 763 5.92 -3.29 -2.54
N THR A 764 4.62 -3.49 -2.37
CA THR A 764 4.00 -3.51 -1.04
C THR A 764 3.15 -4.75 -0.84
N ILE A 765 2.95 -5.11 0.43
CA ILE A 765 1.92 -6.06 0.84
C ILE A 765 1.13 -5.50 2.03
N PRO A 766 -0.19 -5.70 2.08
CA PRO A 766 -0.97 -5.34 3.25
C PRO A 766 -0.62 -6.28 4.42
N GLU A 767 -0.34 -5.70 5.58
CA GLU A 767 -0.11 -6.42 6.81
C GLU A 767 -1.30 -6.20 7.76
N SER A 768 -1.79 -7.27 8.38
CA SER A 768 -2.86 -7.20 9.40
C SER A 768 -2.31 -7.31 10.82
N TYR A 769 -0.99 -7.51 10.94
CA TYR A 769 -0.27 -7.50 12.20
C TYR A 769 -0.37 -6.14 12.90
N GLY A 770 -0.86 -6.17 14.13
CA GLY A 770 -0.65 -5.12 15.14
C GLY A 770 0.37 -5.62 16.17
N GLY A 771 0.81 -4.74 17.06
CA GLY A 771 1.75 -5.09 18.12
C GLY A 771 3.00 -4.23 18.22
N SER A 772 2.99 -3.04 17.62
CA SER A 772 4.06 -2.02 17.75
C SER A 772 3.41 -0.66 18.04
N ASP A 773 4.21 0.41 18.17
CA ASP A 773 3.77 1.70 18.73
C ASP A 773 2.59 2.36 18.01
N GLN A 774 2.33 2.03 16.73
CA GLN A 774 1.15 2.53 16.01
C GLN A 774 -0.17 2.18 16.72
N ASP A 775 -0.22 1.07 17.44
CA ASP A 775 -1.44 0.60 18.11
C ASP A 775 -1.88 1.55 19.23
N SER A 776 -0.91 2.16 19.92
CA SER A 776 -1.17 3.19 20.93
C SER A 776 -1.93 4.36 20.31
N PHE A 777 -1.56 4.80 19.11
CA PHE A 777 -2.22 5.89 18.40
C PHE A 777 -3.59 5.49 17.82
N LEU A 778 -3.69 4.29 17.24
CA LEU A 778 -4.96 3.74 16.74
C LEU A 778 -6.01 3.61 17.85
N SER A 779 -5.58 3.30 19.08
CA SER A 779 -6.49 3.23 20.25
C SER A 779 -7.14 4.58 20.59
N TYR A 780 -6.47 5.69 20.26
CA TYR A 780 -6.97 7.08 20.39
C TYR A 780 -7.56 7.65 19.09
N SER A 781 -7.82 6.80 18.08
CA SER A 781 -8.37 7.19 16.78
C SER A 781 -7.49 8.17 15.99
N VAL A 782 -6.18 8.16 16.24
CA VAL A 782 -5.19 8.84 15.41
C VAL A 782 -4.82 7.90 14.24
N PRO A 783 -4.86 8.35 12.98
CA PRO A 783 -4.42 7.54 11.85
C PRO A 783 -2.93 7.18 11.99
N ALA A 784 -2.63 5.90 12.06
CA ALA A 784 -1.26 5.40 12.20
C ALA A 784 -1.05 4.16 11.33
N VAL A 785 0.13 4.05 10.73
CA VAL A 785 0.57 2.87 9.97
C VAL A 785 1.95 2.45 10.43
N LEU A 786 2.17 1.15 10.48
CA LEU A 786 3.47 0.51 10.65
C LEU A 786 4.03 0.13 9.29
N LEU A 787 5.29 0.49 9.04
CA LEU A 787 6.11 0.02 7.94
C LEU A 787 7.11 -0.97 8.52
N LEU A 788 7.13 -2.19 7.98
CA LEU A 788 8.03 -3.27 8.40
C LEU A 788 8.43 -4.14 7.21
N GLU A 789 9.53 -4.87 7.32
CA GLU A 789 9.97 -5.80 6.29
C GLU A 789 9.42 -7.23 6.51
N PRO A 790 8.62 -7.78 5.58
CA PRO A 790 8.02 -9.09 5.71
C PRO A 790 9.01 -10.18 5.28
N GLY A 791 9.52 -10.93 6.25
CA GLY A 791 10.30 -12.12 5.91
C GLY A 791 11.06 -12.76 7.07
N GLU A 792 11.60 -11.94 7.98
CA GLU A 792 12.56 -12.43 8.99
C GLU A 792 12.30 -11.96 10.43
N ILE A 793 11.01 -11.84 10.80
CA ILE A 793 10.54 -11.82 12.22
C ILE A 793 11.17 -12.96 13.05
N LYS A 794 11.67 -14.01 12.40
CA LYS A 794 12.36 -15.15 13.03
C LYS A 794 13.65 -14.78 13.78
N ALA A 795 14.36 -13.71 13.42
CA ALA A 795 15.62 -13.35 14.07
C ALA A 795 15.46 -12.30 15.18
N ILE A 796 14.29 -11.67 15.29
CA ILE A 796 13.99 -10.65 16.29
C ILE A 796 14.08 -11.24 17.70
N HIS A 797 14.56 -10.44 18.65
CA HIS A 797 14.76 -10.82 20.05
C HIS A 797 15.75 -11.98 20.25
N THR A 798 16.62 -12.23 19.27
CA THR A 798 17.70 -13.23 19.36
C THR A 798 19.08 -12.58 19.39
N THR A 799 20.11 -13.34 19.74
CA THR A 799 21.50 -12.88 19.65
C THR A 799 22.00 -12.75 18.20
N GLU A 800 21.20 -13.18 17.22
CA GLU A 800 21.51 -13.06 15.78
C GLU A 800 21.04 -11.72 15.20
N ASP A 801 20.21 -10.97 15.93
CA ASP A 801 19.78 -9.63 15.55
C ASP A 801 20.89 -8.59 15.77
N THR A 802 21.89 -8.69 14.89
CA THR A 802 23.11 -7.89 14.89
C THR A 802 23.20 -7.10 13.60
N ILE A 803 24.10 -6.13 13.55
CA ILE A 803 24.31 -5.35 12.33
C ILE A 803 24.67 -6.20 11.10
N ALA A 804 25.35 -7.33 11.28
CA ALA A 804 25.72 -8.21 10.18
C ALA A 804 24.50 -8.77 9.42
N ALA A 805 23.32 -8.69 10.03
CA ALA A 805 22.07 -9.10 9.43
C ALA A 805 21.33 -7.99 8.68
N ILE A 806 21.83 -6.76 8.73
CA ILE A 806 21.20 -5.60 8.08
C ILE A 806 21.60 -5.55 6.61
N GLU A 807 20.62 -5.31 5.75
CA GLU A 807 20.79 -5.20 4.32
C GLU A 807 20.60 -3.74 3.89
N PRO A 808 21.68 -3.01 3.51
CA PRO A 808 21.59 -1.57 3.26
C PRO A 808 20.57 -1.17 2.18
N HIS A 809 20.42 -1.98 1.13
CA HIS A 809 19.46 -1.68 0.08
C HIS A 809 17.99 -1.73 0.56
N ILE A 810 17.70 -2.47 1.61
CA ILE A 810 16.36 -2.51 2.22
C ILE A 810 16.13 -1.22 3.01
N LEU A 811 17.13 -0.77 3.77
CA LEU A 811 17.08 0.54 4.43
C LEU A 811 16.83 1.68 3.43
N ASP A 812 17.45 1.61 2.25
CA ASP A 812 17.23 2.57 1.16
C ASP A 812 15.77 2.55 0.68
N GLU A 813 15.24 1.37 0.36
CA GLU A 813 13.86 1.19 -0.13
C GLU A 813 12.82 1.72 0.89
N VAL A 814 12.96 1.36 2.17
CA VAL A 814 12.06 1.84 3.24
C VAL A 814 12.28 3.33 3.52
N GLY A 815 13.53 3.78 3.58
CA GLY A 815 13.90 5.16 3.87
C GLY A 815 13.39 6.14 2.81
N MET A 816 13.58 5.82 1.54
CA MET A 816 13.02 6.56 0.41
C MET A 816 11.49 6.62 0.48
N THR A 817 10.84 5.50 0.80
CA THR A 817 9.38 5.42 0.91
C THR A 817 8.86 6.28 2.07
N ALA A 818 9.46 6.17 3.25
CA ALA A 818 9.09 6.93 4.44
C ALA A 818 9.34 8.44 4.23
N ALA A 819 10.48 8.82 3.64
CA ALA A 819 10.79 10.19 3.30
C ALA A 819 9.76 10.78 2.32
N PHE A 820 9.45 10.04 1.24
CA PHE A 820 8.46 10.47 0.26
C PHE A 820 7.09 10.64 0.92
N ALA A 821 6.61 9.64 1.66
CA ALA A 821 5.30 9.68 2.30
C ALA A 821 5.21 10.85 3.30
N LEU A 822 6.24 11.08 4.10
CA LEU A 822 6.30 12.19 5.03
C LEU A 822 6.26 13.54 4.31
N MET A 823 7.06 13.72 3.25
CA MET A 823 7.04 14.96 2.47
C MET A 823 5.69 15.15 1.79
N ASP A 824 5.09 14.10 1.21
CA ASP A 824 3.78 14.17 0.55
C ASP A 824 2.67 14.54 1.54
N LEU A 825 2.67 13.95 2.74
CA LEU A 825 1.77 14.30 3.84
C LEU A 825 1.92 15.76 4.30
N THR A 826 3.13 16.33 4.17
CA THR A 826 3.48 17.61 4.79
C THR A 826 3.76 18.73 3.80
N ASP A 827 3.65 18.49 2.50
CA ASP A 827 3.68 19.53 1.47
C ASP A 827 2.38 20.37 1.48
N GLY A 828 1.47 20.07 2.43
CA GLY A 828 0.15 20.67 2.62
C GLY A 828 -0.62 20.76 1.32
N ARG A 829 -0.49 19.71 0.52
CA ARG A 829 -1.46 19.38 -0.51
C ARG A 829 -2.37 18.37 0.14
#